data_AF-A0A182HXB1-F1
#
_entry.id   AF-A0A182HXB1-F1
#
_cell.length_a   1.000
_cell.length_b   1.000
_cell.length_c   1.000
_cell.angle_alpha   90.00
_cell.angle_beta   90.00
_cell.angle_gamma   90.00
#
_symmetry.space_group_name_H-M   'P 1'
#
loop_
_entity.id
_entity.type
_entity.pdbx_description
1 polymer ?
#
loop_
_entity_poly.entity_id
_entity_poly.type
_entity_poly.pdbx_seq_one_letter_code
_entity_poly.pdbx_strand_id
1 'polypeptide(L)'
;MIQILRNASHLPFKQITRTVRPVTCLVGNVEHRTYSSTVFTSRAVPVLSATDGRRQFVLRGGWAVGSRNFCSKKDPNPDDPVEPPAESVNYTNQLPATVAIPEVWPHLPVIATKRNPVFPRFMKILEVTNPMLIDLIRRKVKLNQPYIGIFLKKDDDNPNEVMETTKEVYEIGTFAQIQEMQDLGDRLRLVATAHRRIKIVGQLYEDLDAPAAGKEMTIQYPYFNTQIAVSVDEPDAEKRRRKHKLRSKQMRNSNNDHTTDGTPLEEAPKRRLLKEGEQQPLLMVEVENVKHESFKNTEEVKALTQEVIKTIRDIITMNPLYRESLQQMLHQNQRVVDNPVYLCDLGASLSAAEPAELQEILEEMDIPKRLMLSLSLLKKELELSKLQAKIGREVEEKVKQQHRKYILQEQLKVIKKELGIEKDDKDAIGEKYRERIKEKVVPKAVADVIEEELTKLNFLESHSSEFNVTRNYLDWLTTLPWGVMSEENLDIDQASKILDEDHYGMDDIKKRILEFIAVSQLKGTTQGKILCFHGPPGVGKTSIARSIAKALNREYFRFSVGGMTDVAEIKGHRRTYVGAMPGKLIQCLKKTKTENPLVLIDEVDKIGRGYQGDPSSALLELLDPEQNVNFLDHYLDVPVDLSKVLFICTANVIDTIPEPLRDRMEMIDMSGYVAEEKLAIAKQYLIPQAKRDSGVEDKHISITDDALHALIKSYCRESGVRNLQKQIEKIVRKVAFKVVRKEADFTEVSGTNLSDLLGKPIFTQDRMYESTPPGVVMGLAWTAMGGSALYIETAKRKLLQPMDTNGDSKQAPGDGSLELTGHLGDVMKESARISLTVARNFISQIEPSNNFLESSHIHLHVPEGATPKDGPSAGVTIVTALLSLARGQPIRQNVAMTGEVSLMGKVLPVGGIKEKTIAAKRSGVTCIILPEENKKDFTDLPKFITEGLEVHFASTYADVYRIVFPES
;
A
#
# COMPACT_ATOMS: atom_id res chain seq x y z
N MET A 1 -42.80 11.69 12.91
CA MET A 1 -41.67 10.83 12.51
C MET A 1 -41.51 9.71 13.55
N ILE A 2 -42.57 8.93 13.73
CA ILE A 2 -42.69 7.73 14.58
C ILE A 2 -43.73 6.86 13.84
N GLN A 3 -43.48 5.54 13.78
CA GLN A 3 -44.23 4.50 13.06
C GLN A 3 -44.09 4.50 11.53
N ILE A 4 -43.16 3.68 11.03
CA ILE A 4 -43.30 2.66 9.95
C ILE A 4 -41.92 1.99 9.87
N LEU A 5 -41.67 0.98 10.70
CA LEU A 5 -40.53 0.05 10.55
C LEU A 5 -40.89 -1.27 11.26
N ARG A 6 -41.74 -2.08 10.61
CA ARG A 6 -41.82 -3.53 10.82
C ARG A 6 -42.21 -4.15 9.48
N ASN A 7 -41.49 -5.21 9.13
CA ASN A 7 -41.67 -6.12 8.00
C ASN A 7 -40.87 -5.77 6.73
N ALA A 8 -39.65 -6.32 6.63
CA ALA A 8 -39.23 -7.17 5.51
C ALA A 8 -37.75 -7.54 5.68
N SER A 9 -37.50 -8.68 6.32
CA SER A 9 -36.22 -9.38 6.32
C SER A 9 -36.34 -10.56 5.36
N HIS A 10 -35.59 -10.56 4.25
CA HIS A 10 -34.88 -11.72 3.65
C HIS A 10 -34.27 -11.38 2.26
N LEU A 11 -32.93 -11.19 2.24
CA LEU A 11 -31.90 -11.59 1.25
C LEU A 11 -31.96 -11.12 -0.23
N PRO A 12 -30.82 -11.11 -0.99
CA PRO A 12 -29.48 -10.62 -0.67
C PRO A 12 -28.89 -9.65 -1.74
N PHE A 13 -27.81 -8.98 -1.33
CA PHE A 13 -26.98 -8.02 -2.06
C PHE A 13 -26.35 -8.55 -3.36
N LYS A 14 -26.46 -7.77 -4.45
CA LYS A 14 -25.40 -7.58 -5.47
C LYS A 14 -25.31 -6.10 -5.87
N GLN A 15 -24.08 -5.68 -6.13
CA GLN A 15 -23.55 -4.32 -6.12
C GLN A 15 -24.19 -3.36 -7.14
N ILE A 16 -24.49 -2.13 -6.68
CA ILE A 16 -24.66 -0.93 -7.51
C ILE A 16 -23.72 0.14 -6.95
N THR A 17 -22.68 0.48 -7.70
CA THR A 17 -21.91 1.74 -7.59
C THR A 17 -22.25 2.57 -8.82
N ARG A 18 -23.12 3.58 -8.67
CA ARG A 18 -22.80 5.00 -8.47
C ARG A 18 -22.08 5.67 -9.64
N THR A 19 -22.92 6.31 -10.44
CA THR A 19 -22.72 7.57 -11.16
C THR A 19 -22.20 8.69 -10.26
N VAL A 20 -21.18 9.44 -10.71
CA VAL A 20 -20.93 10.85 -10.36
C VAL A 20 -20.30 11.55 -11.57
N ARG A 21 -20.92 12.65 -12.03
CA ARG A 21 -20.34 13.65 -12.96
C ARG A 21 -19.43 14.63 -12.21
N PRO A 22 -18.56 15.37 -12.92
CA PRO A 22 -18.61 16.84 -12.87
C PRO A 22 -18.69 17.38 -14.32
N VAL A 23 -19.70 18.15 -14.74
CA VAL A 23 -19.94 19.60 -14.54
C VAL A 23 -18.70 20.47 -14.75
N THR A 24 -18.69 21.10 -15.93
CA THR A 24 -17.93 22.27 -16.37
C THR A 24 -18.62 23.57 -15.95
N CYS A 25 -17.84 24.59 -15.58
CA CYS A 25 -18.15 26.03 -15.68
C CYS A 25 -16.80 26.75 -15.91
N LEU A 26 -16.59 27.35 -17.09
CA LEU A 26 -16.73 28.78 -17.43
C LEU A 26 -15.50 29.63 -17.05
N VAL A 27 -14.76 30.12 -18.05
CA VAL A 27 -14.26 31.51 -18.28
C VAL A 27 -13.77 31.49 -19.75
N GLY A 28 -14.11 32.34 -20.71
CA GLY A 28 -14.43 33.77 -20.68
C GLY A 28 -13.31 34.52 -21.41
N ASN A 29 -13.58 35.00 -22.63
CA ASN A 29 -12.68 35.78 -23.50
C ASN A 29 -12.02 36.97 -22.78
N VAL A 30 -10.83 37.40 -23.22
CA VAL A 30 -10.60 38.65 -24.01
C VAL A 30 -9.09 38.89 -24.18
N GLU A 31 -8.79 39.49 -25.33
CA GLU A 31 -7.55 39.73 -26.04
C GLU A 31 -6.50 40.60 -25.33
N HIS A 32 -5.22 40.36 -25.66
CA HIS A 32 -4.11 41.28 -25.42
C HIS A 32 -3.36 41.59 -26.74
N ARG A 33 -3.41 42.86 -27.14
CA ARG A 33 -2.43 43.63 -27.93
C ARG A 33 -2.51 45.05 -27.35
N THR A 34 -1.49 45.87 -27.15
CA THR A 34 -0.07 45.93 -27.54
C THR A 34 0.51 47.17 -26.82
N TYR A 35 1.84 47.27 -26.82
CA TYR A 35 2.69 48.48 -26.73
C TYR A 35 3.41 48.84 -25.42
N SER A 36 4.67 49.15 -25.71
CA SER A 36 5.84 49.50 -24.92
C SER A 36 5.79 50.82 -24.15
N SER A 37 6.79 50.95 -23.26
CA SER A 37 7.71 52.09 -23.14
C SER A 37 7.56 53.01 -21.91
N THR A 38 8.49 52.78 -20.96
CA THR A 38 9.46 53.73 -20.37
C THR A 38 9.09 54.83 -19.34
N VAL A 39 10.03 54.94 -18.38
CA VAL A 39 10.58 56.10 -17.60
C VAL A 39 9.99 56.44 -16.21
N PHE A 40 10.87 56.35 -15.18
CA PHE A 40 11.31 57.37 -14.19
C PHE A 40 11.81 56.64 -12.92
N THR A 41 13.13 56.39 -12.72
CA THR A 41 14.15 57.20 -11.97
C THR A 41 13.67 57.65 -10.57
N SER A 42 14.41 57.60 -9.45
CA SER A 42 15.85 57.61 -9.11
C SER A 42 16.01 57.34 -7.59
N ARG A 43 17.07 56.67 -7.10
CA ARG A 43 18.21 57.17 -6.26
C ARG A 43 18.53 56.04 -5.25
N ALA A 44 19.74 55.74 -4.76
CA ALA A 44 21.14 56.05 -5.06
C ALA A 44 21.98 55.02 -4.22
N VAL A 45 22.96 54.27 -4.79
CA VAL A 45 24.46 54.47 -4.70
C VAL A 45 25.07 53.95 -3.36
N PRO A 46 26.36 53.51 -3.20
CA PRO A 46 27.51 53.24 -4.11
C PRO A 46 28.23 51.85 -3.93
N VAL A 47 28.89 51.24 -4.94
CA VAL A 47 30.33 51.31 -5.40
C VAL A 47 31.27 50.24 -4.84
N LEU A 48 31.92 49.52 -5.76
CA LEU A 48 33.37 49.25 -5.93
C LEU A 48 33.49 48.25 -7.10
N SER A 49 34.34 48.32 -8.12
CA SER A 49 35.29 49.28 -8.72
C SER A 49 35.66 48.65 -10.09
N ALA A 50 35.62 49.39 -11.21
CA ALA A 50 36.77 49.78 -12.06
C ALA A 50 37.79 48.63 -12.35
N THR A 51 38.22 48.28 -13.57
CA THR A 51 38.59 49.10 -14.74
C THR A 51 38.72 48.24 -16.02
N ASP A 52 38.49 48.92 -17.12
CA ASP A 52 38.79 48.64 -18.53
C ASP A 52 40.22 48.13 -18.84
N GLY A 53 40.38 47.46 -19.99
CA GLY A 53 41.58 47.65 -20.82
C GLY A 53 42.37 46.42 -21.33
N ARG A 54 42.06 46.04 -22.58
CA ARG A 54 43.00 45.73 -23.69
C ARG A 54 43.85 44.44 -23.70
N ARG A 55 43.47 43.62 -24.70
CA ARG A 55 44.26 43.16 -25.87
C ARG A 55 45.35 42.08 -25.70
N GLN A 56 45.02 40.95 -26.33
CA GLN A 56 45.75 40.26 -27.41
C GLN A 56 46.91 39.31 -27.11
N PHE A 57 46.76 38.15 -27.75
CA PHE A 57 47.75 37.21 -28.29
C PHE A 57 48.46 36.20 -27.35
N VAL A 58 47.91 34.99 -27.36
CA VAL A 58 48.51 33.76 -27.91
C VAL A 58 49.62 33.02 -27.12
N LEU A 59 49.44 31.69 -27.14
CA LEU A 59 50.37 30.56 -26.92
C LEU A 59 50.65 30.04 -25.49
N ARG A 60 50.13 28.81 -25.29
CA ARG A 60 50.77 27.60 -24.74
C ARG A 60 51.41 27.65 -23.34
N GLY A 61 50.98 26.69 -22.52
CA GLY A 61 51.80 26.10 -21.46
C GLY A 61 50.94 25.48 -20.36
N GLY A 62 50.67 24.18 -20.45
CA GLY A 62 49.96 23.44 -19.41
C GLY A 62 50.87 23.06 -18.24
N TRP A 63 50.27 22.81 -17.08
CA TRP A 63 50.83 21.94 -16.03
C TRP A 63 49.71 21.06 -15.48
N ALA A 64 50.07 19.78 -15.31
CA ALA A 64 49.23 18.65 -14.98
C ALA A 64 49.45 18.21 -13.53
N VAL A 65 48.42 17.64 -12.89
CA VAL A 65 48.43 16.44 -12.00
C VAL A 65 46.96 16.00 -11.94
N GLY A 66 46.50 14.76 -12.12
CA GLY A 66 47.15 13.47 -12.28
C GLY A 66 46.28 12.40 -11.63
N SER A 67 45.63 11.55 -12.46
CA SER A 67 45.41 10.09 -12.28
C SER A 67 44.49 9.57 -11.15
N ARG A 68 43.78 8.43 -11.24
CA ARG A 68 43.63 7.32 -12.22
C ARG A 68 42.43 6.43 -11.77
N ASN A 69 41.49 6.06 -12.63
CA ASN A 69 41.41 4.88 -13.53
C ASN A 69 41.09 3.53 -12.88
N PHE A 70 40.15 2.79 -13.50
CA PHE A 70 40.54 1.52 -14.11
C PHE A 70 39.94 1.38 -15.52
N CYS A 71 40.76 0.82 -16.40
CA CYS A 71 40.66 0.78 -17.86
C CYS A 71 40.74 -0.70 -18.27
N SER A 72 40.04 -1.10 -19.34
CA SER A 72 40.50 -2.24 -20.14
C SER A 72 40.45 -1.90 -21.63
N LYS A 73 41.63 -1.96 -22.22
CA LYS A 73 42.06 -1.62 -23.58
C LYS A 73 41.40 -2.45 -24.69
N LYS A 74 41.22 -1.82 -25.87
CA LYS A 74 41.84 -2.21 -27.15
C LYS A 74 41.47 -1.19 -28.26
N ASP A 75 42.46 -0.44 -28.74
CA ASP A 75 42.48 0.25 -30.05
C ASP A 75 42.69 -0.78 -31.20
N PRO A 76 42.57 -0.48 -32.52
CA PRO A 76 42.58 0.85 -33.19
C PRO A 76 41.65 1.03 -34.42
N ASN A 77 41.41 2.29 -34.84
CA ASN A 77 41.84 2.84 -36.16
C ASN A 77 41.34 4.29 -36.38
N PRO A 78 42.15 5.18 -36.99
CA PRO A 78 41.81 6.58 -37.22
C PRO A 78 41.45 6.81 -38.70
N ASP A 79 40.24 6.45 -39.12
CA ASP A 79 39.75 6.72 -40.48
C ASP A 79 38.21 6.73 -40.52
N ASP A 80 37.56 7.43 -39.58
CA ASP A 80 36.14 7.75 -39.68
C ASP A 80 35.94 9.28 -39.66
N PRO A 81 35.33 9.88 -40.70
CA PRO A 81 35.02 11.29 -40.73
C PRO A 81 33.94 11.65 -39.69
N VAL A 82 34.15 12.76 -38.99
CA VAL A 82 33.21 13.37 -38.05
C VAL A 82 31.99 13.86 -38.84
N GLU A 83 30.86 13.13 -38.76
CA GLU A 83 29.56 13.63 -39.23
C GLU A 83 29.09 14.77 -38.31
N PRO A 84 28.62 15.90 -38.86
CA PRO A 84 28.05 16.99 -38.08
C PRO A 84 26.74 16.55 -37.40
N PRO A 85 26.34 17.21 -36.30
CA PRO A 85 25.11 16.85 -35.58
C PRO A 85 23.89 16.95 -36.51
N ALA A 86 23.04 15.91 -36.50
CA ALA A 86 21.85 15.83 -37.32
C ALA A 86 20.94 17.05 -37.08
N GLU A 87 20.80 17.88 -38.11
CA GLU A 87 19.86 19.00 -38.16
C GLU A 87 18.42 18.48 -38.07
N SER A 88 17.61 19.13 -37.22
CA SER A 88 16.16 18.95 -37.18
C SER A 88 15.55 19.45 -38.50
N VAL A 89 15.09 18.53 -39.33
CA VAL A 89 14.42 18.83 -40.60
C VAL A 89 13.05 19.47 -40.31
N ASN A 90 12.93 20.78 -40.53
CA ASN A 90 11.63 21.48 -40.51
C ASN A 90 10.81 21.06 -41.74
N TYR A 91 9.66 20.40 -41.52
CA TYR A 91 8.69 20.09 -42.59
C TYR A 91 7.91 21.36 -42.97
N THR A 92 7.95 21.75 -44.25
CA THR A 92 7.15 22.86 -44.80
C THR A 92 5.70 22.44 -45.05
N ASN A 93 4.74 23.11 -44.40
CA ASN A 93 3.29 22.85 -44.43
C ASN A 93 2.54 23.32 -45.71
N GLN A 94 3.17 23.36 -46.88
CA GLN A 94 2.51 23.80 -48.11
C GLN A 94 2.42 22.66 -49.14
N LEU A 95 1.18 22.26 -49.44
CA LEU A 95 0.87 21.29 -50.50
C LEU A 95 1.04 21.95 -51.89
N PRO A 96 1.57 21.23 -52.90
CA PRO A 96 1.71 21.76 -54.25
C PRO A 96 0.35 22.05 -54.92
N ALA A 97 0.34 23.01 -55.85
CA ALA A 97 -0.86 23.57 -56.49
C ALA A 97 -1.81 22.51 -57.10
N THR A 98 -3.12 22.76 -56.96
CA THR A 98 -4.23 21.84 -57.27
C THR A 98 -4.16 21.21 -58.67
N VAL A 99 -3.82 19.92 -58.73
CA VAL A 99 -4.00 19.06 -59.90
C VAL A 99 -5.50 18.78 -60.09
N ALA A 100 -6.00 18.85 -61.32
CA ALA A 100 -7.37 18.49 -61.64
C ALA A 100 -7.66 17.04 -61.18
N ILE A 101 -8.79 16.84 -60.50
CA ILE A 101 -9.14 15.56 -59.85
C ILE A 101 -9.39 14.51 -60.95
N PRO A 102 -8.65 13.38 -60.97
CA PRO A 102 -8.82 12.33 -61.98
C PRO A 102 -10.19 11.65 -61.92
N GLU A 103 -10.80 11.42 -63.09
CA GLU A 103 -12.09 10.72 -63.17
C GLU A 103 -11.99 9.24 -62.75
N VAL A 104 -10.84 8.58 -62.90
CA VAL A 104 -10.63 7.19 -62.47
C VAL A 104 -9.35 7.13 -61.65
N TRP A 105 -9.47 6.72 -60.39
CA TRP A 105 -8.32 6.53 -59.50
C TRP A 105 -8.56 5.30 -58.60
N PRO A 106 -8.06 4.11 -59.00
CA PRO A 106 -8.48 2.86 -58.37
C PRO A 106 -7.77 2.61 -57.04
N HIS A 107 -6.54 3.08 -56.81
CA HIS A 107 -5.77 2.69 -55.63
C HIS A 107 -5.69 3.82 -54.60
N LEU A 108 -6.28 3.61 -53.42
CA LEU A 108 -6.36 4.62 -52.36
C LEU A 108 -5.97 4.08 -50.98
N PRO A 109 -5.32 4.91 -50.15
CA PRO A 109 -5.16 4.62 -48.72
C PRO A 109 -6.52 4.76 -48.01
N VAL A 110 -6.79 3.87 -47.06
CA VAL A 110 -8.05 3.83 -46.31
C VAL A 110 -7.93 4.58 -44.99
N ILE A 111 -8.87 5.49 -44.74
CA ILE A 111 -9.11 6.04 -43.41
C ILE A 111 -10.50 5.63 -42.95
N ALA A 112 -10.54 4.89 -41.85
CA ALA A 112 -11.77 4.38 -41.27
C ALA A 112 -12.28 5.33 -40.17
N THR A 113 -13.39 6.01 -40.43
CA THR A 113 -14.01 6.98 -39.52
C THR A 113 -14.96 6.30 -38.52
N LYS A 114 -15.04 6.87 -37.31
CA LYS A 114 -15.98 6.48 -36.26
C LYS A 114 -17.24 7.34 -36.34
N ARG A 115 -18.39 6.78 -35.98
CA ARG A 115 -19.71 7.42 -35.85
C ARG A 115 -20.34 7.99 -37.13
N ASN A 116 -19.70 8.90 -37.86
CA ASN A 116 -20.38 9.61 -38.95
C ASN A 116 -19.70 9.37 -40.31
N PRO A 117 -20.42 8.83 -41.33
CA PRO A 117 -19.90 8.75 -42.68
C PRO A 117 -19.70 10.15 -43.27
N VAL A 118 -18.85 10.27 -44.29
CA VAL A 118 -18.58 11.55 -44.96
C VAL A 118 -19.33 11.58 -46.28
N PHE A 119 -20.26 12.51 -46.43
CA PHE A 119 -20.99 12.69 -47.69
C PHE A 119 -20.15 13.46 -48.72
N PRO A 120 -20.35 13.23 -50.02
CA PRO A 120 -19.72 14.02 -51.08
C PRO A 120 -19.92 15.54 -50.90
N ARG A 121 -18.92 16.33 -51.26
CA ARG A 121 -18.84 17.80 -51.16
C ARG A 121 -18.72 18.37 -49.74
N PHE A 122 -18.65 17.52 -48.72
CA PHE A 122 -18.37 17.96 -47.35
C PHE A 122 -16.87 17.94 -47.04
N MET A 123 -16.44 18.92 -46.27
CA MET A 123 -15.09 18.93 -45.69
C MET A 123 -15.15 18.31 -44.29
N LYS A 124 -14.21 17.40 -43.99
CA LYS A 124 -14.07 16.80 -42.66
C LYS A 124 -12.62 16.88 -42.20
N ILE A 125 -12.46 17.25 -40.93
CA ILE A 125 -11.17 17.19 -40.25
C ILE A 125 -11.01 15.78 -39.70
N LEU A 126 -9.89 15.13 -40.04
CA LEU A 126 -9.54 13.78 -39.61
C LEU A 126 -8.25 13.82 -38.80
N GLU A 127 -8.19 13.04 -37.74
CA GLU A 127 -6.96 12.84 -36.96
C GLU A 127 -6.50 11.39 -37.12
N VAL A 128 -5.24 11.21 -37.50
CA VAL A 128 -4.61 9.90 -37.67
C VAL A 128 -3.50 9.77 -36.62
N THR A 129 -3.51 8.70 -35.85
CA THR A 129 -2.53 8.41 -34.79
C THR A 129 -1.60 7.25 -35.14
N ASN A 130 -2.00 6.37 -36.06
CA ASN A 130 -1.17 5.21 -36.40
C ASN A 130 0.08 5.59 -37.24
N PRO A 131 1.31 5.24 -36.79
CA PRO A 131 2.54 5.62 -37.47
C PRO A 131 2.69 5.03 -38.88
N MET A 132 2.20 3.81 -39.13
CA MET A 132 2.27 3.18 -40.46
C MET A 132 1.41 3.94 -41.49
N LEU A 133 0.22 4.37 -41.07
CA LEU A 133 -0.70 5.11 -41.93
C LEU A 133 -0.22 6.55 -42.16
N ILE A 134 0.35 7.19 -41.13
CA ILE A 134 0.99 8.51 -41.23
C ILE A 134 2.13 8.47 -42.26
N ASP A 135 3.01 7.48 -42.19
CA ASP A 135 4.13 7.35 -43.13
C ASP A 135 3.67 7.03 -44.56
N LEU A 136 2.60 6.25 -44.73
CA LEU A 136 1.97 6.01 -46.03
C LEU A 136 1.40 7.29 -46.63
N ILE A 137 0.63 8.07 -45.85
CA ILE A 137 0.03 9.33 -46.30
C ILE A 137 1.13 10.35 -46.64
N ARG A 138 2.17 10.48 -45.79
CA ARG A 138 3.34 11.33 -46.07
C ARG A 138 4.01 10.95 -47.40
N ARG A 139 4.20 9.66 -47.67
CA ARG A 139 4.76 9.19 -48.95
C ARG A 139 3.86 9.53 -50.14
N LYS A 140 2.54 9.32 -50.04
CA LYS A 140 1.58 9.64 -51.11
C LYS A 140 1.49 11.13 -51.39
N VAL A 141 1.50 11.96 -50.36
CA VAL A 141 1.55 13.42 -50.49
C VAL A 141 2.85 13.87 -51.17
N LYS A 142 4.01 13.31 -50.78
CA LYS A 142 5.31 13.57 -51.45
C LYS A 142 5.32 13.18 -52.93
N LEU A 143 4.55 12.15 -53.31
CA LEU A 143 4.36 11.71 -54.70
C LEU A 143 3.31 12.53 -55.46
N ASN A 144 2.83 13.65 -54.91
CA ASN A 144 1.74 14.48 -55.46
C ASN A 144 0.42 13.74 -55.65
N GLN A 145 0.12 12.77 -54.78
CA GLN A 145 -1.12 12.00 -54.76
C GLN A 145 -1.89 12.23 -53.45
N PRO A 146 -2.49 13.41 -53.22
CA PRO A 146 -3.19 13.75 -51.97
C PRO A 146 -4.62 13.19 -51.94
N TYR A 147 -4.81 11.91 -52.28
CA TYR A 147 -6.13 11.27 -52.34
C TYR A 147 -6.25 10.15 -51.30
N ILE A 148 -7.41 10.09 -50.65
CA ILE A 148 -7.74 9.12 -49.60
C ILE A 148 -9.15 8.58 -49.81
N GLY A 149 -9.39 7.33 -49.41
CA GLY A 149 -10.72 6.75 -49.30
C GLY A 149 -11.20 6.79 -47.85
N ILE A 150 -12.31 7.47 -47.59
CA ILE A 150 -12.91 7.53 -46.26
C ILE A 150 -14.09 6.56 -46.18
N PHE A 151 -14.05 5.66 -45.22
CA PHE A 151 -15.10 4.67 -45.00
C PHE A 151 -15.56 4.64 -43.55
N LEU A 152 -16.79 4.18 -43.32
CA LEU A 152 -17.37 4.02 -41.98
C LEU A 152 -17.04 2.64 -41.41
N LYS A 153 -16.71 2.56 -40.12
CA LYS A 153 -16.55 1.28 -39.41
C LYS A 153 -17.90 0.70 -39.00
N LYS A 154 -18.00 -0.63 -38.99
CA LYS A 154 -19.18 -1.33 -38.46
C LYS A 154 -19.21 -1.35 -36.94
N ASP A 155 -18.05 -1.54 -36.30
CA ASP A 155 -17.91 -1.56 -34.84
C ASP A 155 -17.30 -0.24 -34.34
N ASP A 156 -18.10 0.58 -33.66
CA ASP A 156 -17.67 1.86 -33.09
C ASP A 156 -16.79 1.69 -31.82
N ASP A 157 -16.84 0.52 -31.16
CA ASP A 157 -16.12 0.24 -29.92
C ASP A 157 -14.63 -0.10 -30.12
N ASN A 158 -14.21 -0.47 -31.34
CA ASN A 158 -12.81 -0.79 -31.61
C ASN A 158 -11.95 0.50 -31.69
N PRO A 159 -11.00 0.71 -30.77
CA PRO A 159 -10.20 1.92 -30.76
C PRO A 159 -9.22 2.00 -31.94
N ASN A 160 -8.80 0.86 -32.51
CA ASN A 160 -7.75 0.76 -33.52
C ASN A 160 -8.16 1.46 -34.82
N GLU A 161 -7.35 2.40 -35.33
CA GLU A 161 -7.64 3.10 -36.59
C GLU A 161 -7.46 2.24 -37.84
N VAL A 162 -6.48 1.33 -37.80
CA VAL A 162 -6.14 0.42 -38.89
C VAL A 162 -6.84 -0.92 -38.68
N MET A 163 -7.51 -1.41 -39.71
CA MET A 163 -8.32 -2.65 -39.67
C MET A 163 -7.52 -3.82 -40.21
N GLU A 164 -7.82 -5.04 -39.77
CA GLU A 164 -7.11 -6.24 -40.25
C GLU A 164 -7.81 -6.82 -41.49
N THR A 165 -9.14 -6.71 -41.56
CA THR A 165 -9.95 -7.27 -42.66
C THR A 165 -10.89 -6.24 -43.30
N THR A 166 -11.16 -6.37 -44.61
CA THR A 166 -12.17 -5.58 -45.35
C THR A 166 -13.59 -5.66 -44.76
N LYS A 167 -13.91 -6.70 -43.98
CA LYS A 167 -15.24 -6.95 -43.42
C LYS A 167 -15.63 -5.96 -42.31
N GLU A 168 -14.65 -5.35 -41.64
CA GLU A 168 -14.82 -4.42 -40.52
C GLU A 168 -15.36 -3.04 -40.96
N VAL A 169 -15.41 -2.80 -42.27
CA VAL A 169 -15.76 -1.52 -42.89
C VAL A 169 -16.95 -1.71 -43.84
N TYR A 170 -17.77 -0.67 -44.04
CA TYR A 170 -18.81 -0.68 -45.05
C TYR A 170 -18.23 -0.61 -46.47
N GLU A 171 -18.86 -1.30 -47.44
CA GLU A 171 -18.33 -1.41 -48.81
C GLU A 171 -18.33 -0.08 -49.56
N ILE A 172 -19.30 0.79 -49.26
CA ILE A 172 -19.46 2.10 -49.88
C ILE A 172 -18.91 3.18 -48.93
N GLY A 173 -18.00 3.99 -49.46
CA GLY A 173 -17.46 5.15 -48.79
C GLY A 173 -17.28 6.31 -49.77
N THR A 174 -16.38 7.21 -49.42
CA THR A 174 -16.25 8.48 -50.14
C THR A 174 -14.81 8.77 -50.48
N PHE A 175 -14.58 9.12 -51.75
CA PHE A 175 -13.32 9.62 -52.26
C PHE A 175 -13.11 11.03 -51.75
N ALA A 176 -11.99 11.28 -51.07
CA ALA A 176 -11.64 12.59 -50.57
C ALA A 176 -10.23 13.02 -50.97
N GLN A 177 -10.07 14.33 -51.17
CA GLN A 177 -8.81 14.98 -51.45
C GLN A 177 -8.32 15.69 -50.18
N ILE A 178 -7.07 15.48 -49.80
CA ILE A 178 -6.42 16.20 -48.69
C ILE A 178 -6.12 17.63 -49.18
N GLN A 179 -6.78 18.62 -48.58
CA GLN A 179 -6.54 20.04 -48.85
C GLN A 179 -5.45 20.63 -47.96
N GLU A 180 -5.37 20.16 -46.71
CA GLU A 180 -4.37 20.62 -45.74
C GLU A 180 -3.95 19.45 -44.84
N MET A 181 -2.67 19.42 -44.48
CA MET A 181 -2.08 18.42 -43.59
C MET A 181 -1.20 19.13 -42.56
N GLN A 182 -1.49 18.92 -41.29
CA GLN A 182 -0.75 19.47 -40.15
C GLN A 182 -0.12 18.33 -39.35
N ASP A 183 1.20 18.36 -39.23
CA ASP A 183 1.99 17.36 -38.52
C ASP A 183 2.23 17.79 -37.07
N LEU A 184 1.71 17.00 -36.12
CA LEU A 184 1.84 17.24 -34.67
C LEU A 184 2.86 16.28 -34.03
N GLY A 185 3.69 15.60 -34.83
CA GLY A 185 4.70 14.63 -34.38
C GLY A 185 4.10 13.23 -34.22
N ASP A 186 3.32 13.03 -33.15
CA ASP A 186 2.71 11.74 -32.81
C ASP A 186 1.33 11.51 -33.47
N ARG A 187 0.75 12.56 -34.06
CA ARG A 187 -0.55 12.52 -34.75
C ARG A 187 -0.54 13.42 -35.97
N LEU A 188 -1.33 13.07 -36.97
CA LEU A 188 -1.49 13.82 -38.20
C LEU A 188 -2.93 14.32 -38.32
N ARG A 189 -3.11 15.64 -38.39
CA ARG A 189 -4.43 16.26 -38.63
C ARG A 189 -4.57 16.60 -40.11
N LEU A 190 -5.64 16.11 -40.73
CA LEU A 190 -5.93 16.24 -42.16
C LEU A 190 -7.24 16.98 -42.35
N VAL A 191 -7.27 17.96 -43.26
CA VAL A 191 -8.51 18.56 -43.76
C VAL A 191 -8.80 17.94 -45.12
N ALA A 192 -9.83 17.09 -45.17
CA ALA A 192 -10.19 16.33 -46.36
C ALA A 192 -11.51 16.82 -46.95
N THR A 193 -11.52 17.07 -48.26
CA THR A 193 -12.75 17.40 -49.02
C THR A 193 -13.23 16.17 -49.76
N ALA A 194 -14.43 15.70 -49.41
CA ALA A 194 -15.09 14.60 -50.11
C ALA A 194 -15.63 15.06 -51.47
N HIS A 195 -15.52 14.21 -52.51
CA HIS A 195 -15.94 14.54 -53.88
C HIS A 195 -17.01 13.61 -54.44
N ARG A 196 -16.85 12.29 -54.25
CA ARG A 196 -17.75 11.28 -54.84
C ARG A 196 -17.76 9.98 -54.04
N ARG A 197 -18.76 9.13 -54.27
CA ARG A 197 -18.87 7.83 -53.63
C ARG A 197 -18.06 6.78 -54.37
N ILE A 198 -17.43 5.90 -53.59
CA ILE A 198 -16.56 4.84 -54.08
C ILE A 198 -16.92 3.53 -53.38
N LYS A 199 -16.81 2.42 -54.10
CA LYS A 199 -17.02 1.07 -53.60
C LYS A 199 -15.69 0.33 -53.55
N ILE A 200 -15.42 -0.40 -52.46
CA ILE A 200 -14.24 -1.27 -52.35
C ILE A 200 -14.43 -2.52 -53.22
N VAL A 201 -13.47 -2.79 -54.10
CA VAL A 201 -13.44 -3.97 -54.98
C VAL A 201 -12.40 -5.01 -54.50
N GLY A 202 -11.29 -4.57 -53.92
CA GLY A 202 -10.23 -5.46 -53.42
C GLY A 202 -9.26 -4.79 -52.45
N GLN A 203 -8.46 -5.59 -51.74
CA GLN A 203 -7.37 -5.12 -50.86
C GLN A 203 -6.01 -5.29 -51.56
N LEU A 204 -5.15 -4.27 -51.46
CA LEU A 204 -3.79 -4.29 -51.98
C LEU A 204 -2.78 -4.39 -50.83
N TYR A 205 -1.79 -5.27 -50.97
CA TYR A 205 -0.72 -5.48 -50.00
C TYR A 205 0.54 -4.69 -50.41
N GLU A 206 1.05 -3.85 -49.52
CA GLU A 206 2.31 -3.11 -49.71
C GLU A 206 3.38 -3.70 -48.77
N ASP A 207 4.55 -4.04 -49.31
CA ASP A 207 5.71 -4.51 -48.51
C ASP A 207 6.27 -3.33 -47.69
N LEU A 208 5.77 -3.12 -46.47
CA LEU A 208 6.33 -2.18 -45.50
C LEU A 208 7.08 -2.96 -44.42
N ASP A 209 8.38 -2.67 -44.25
CA ASP A 209 9.19 -3.23 -43.16
C ASP A 209 8.57 -2.79 -41.82
N ALA A 210 7.96 -3.74 -41.10
CA ALA A 210 7.32 -3.47 -39.81
C ALA A 210 8.34 -2.89 -38.80
N PRO A 211 8.00 -1.83 -38.04
CA PRO A 211 8.79 -1.43 -36.89
C PRO A 211 8.75 -2.56 -35.85
N ALA A 212 9.93 -2.95 -35.35
CA ALA A 212 10.06 -4.07 -34.42
C ALA A 212 9.25 -3.81 -33.15
N ALA A 213 8.27 -4.68 -32.87
CA ALA A 213 7.58 -4.72 -31.58
C ALA A 213 8.60 -5.01 -30.47
N GLY A 214 8.61 -4.18 -29.42
CA GLY A 214 9.47 -4.39 -28.25
C GLY A 214 9.22 -5.77 -27.63
N LYS A 215 10.28 -6.53 -27.37
CA LYS A 215 10.18 -7.83 -26.70
C LYS A 215 9.80 -7.62 -25.24
N GLU A 216 8.59 -8.03 -24.86
CA GLU A 216 8.22 -8.22 -23.46
C GLU A 216 8.67 -9.61 -23.00
N MET A 217 9.40 -9.69 -21.88
CA MET A 217 9.66 -10.95 -21.19
C MET A 217 8.69 -11.11 -20.02
N THR A 218 8.02 -12.25 -19.95
CA THR A 218 7.19 -12.67 -18.81
C THR A 218 8.04 -13.50 -17.85
N ILE A 219 8.20 -13.01 -16.61
CA ILE A 219 8.87 -13.78 -15.54
C ILE A 219 7.78 -14.44 -14.69
N GLN A 220 7.87 -15.76 -14.52
CA GLN A 220 6.90 -16.56 -13.78
C GLN A 220 7.51 -16.96 -12.42
N TYR A 221 6.88 -16.54 -11.31
CA TYR A 221 7.30 -16.92 -9.96
C TYR A 221 6.55 -18.19 -9.51
N PRO A 222 7.22 -19.34 -9.33
CA PRO A 222 6.55 -20.63 -9.12
C PRO A 222 5.82 -20.75 -7.78
N TYR A 223 6.13 -19.91 -6.78
CA TYR A 223 5.49 -19.98 -5.46
C TYR A 223 4.23 -19.13 -5.29
N PHE A 224 3.95 -18.18 -6.21
CA PHE A 224 2.80 -17.27 -6.10
C PHE A 224 1.94 -17.17 -7.37
N ASN A 225 2.20 -17.99 -8.39
CA ASN A 225 1.40 -18.12 -9.60
C ASN A 225 0.96 -16.76 -10.22
N THR A 226 1.86 -15.79 -10.21
CA THR A 226 1.66 -14.43 -10.75
C THR A 226 2.68 -14.18 -11.87
N GLN A 227 2.19 -13.64 -12.98
CA GLN A 227 2.99 -13.29 -14.17
C GLN A 227 3.08 -11.77 -14.27
N ILE A 228 4.29 -11.24 -14.39
CA ILE A 228 4.55 -9.81 -14.59
C ILE A 228 5.36 -9.66 -15.88
N ALA A 229 4.88 -8.80 -16.80
CA ALA A 229 5.56 -8.45 -18.04
C ALA A 229 6.45 -7.22 -17.83
N VAL A 230 7.71 -7.31 -18.24
CA VAL A 230 8.69 -6.20 -18.17
C VAL A 230 9.31 -5.98 -19.55
N SER A 231 9.37 -4.71 -19.99
CA SER A 231 10.00 -4.27 -21.24
C SER A 231 11.50 -4.03 -21.06
N VAL A 232 12.33 -4.48 -22.01
CA VAL A 232 13.80 -4.28 -22.01
C VAL A 232 14.23 -3.62 -23.31
N ASP A 233 15.00 -2.53 -23.23
CA ASP A 233 15.58 -1.83 -24.38
C ASP A 233 16.75 -2.61 -25.02
N GLU A 234 16.82 -2.67 -26.36
CA GLU A 234 17.86 -3.39 -27.10
C GLU A 234 19.23 -2.66 -27.13
N PRO A 235 20.37 -3.37 -27.06
CA PRO A 235 21.72 -2.77 -27.07
C PRO A 235 22.19 -2.28 -28.45
N ASP A 236 22.95 -1.18 -28.45
CA ASP A 236 23.38 -0.38 -29.63
C ASP A 236 24.17 -1.12 -30.74
N ALA A 237 24.72 -2.30 -30.45
CA ALA A 237 25.50 -3.09 -31.41
C ALA A 237 24.64 -3.65 -32.56
N GLU A 238 23.37 -4.01 -32.28
CA GLU A 238 22.44 -4.56 -33.28
C GLU A 238 21.94 -3.46 -34.25
N LYS A 239 21.74 -2.23 -33.75
CA LYS A 239 21.38 -1.04 -34.54
C LYS A 239 22.40 -0.71 -35.63
N ARG A 240 23.70 -0.81 -35.33
CA ARG A 240 24.78 -0.51 -36.29
C ARG A 240 24.83 -1.52 -37.44
N ARG A 241 24.61 -2.81 -37.16
CA ARG A 241 24.53 -3.87 -38.19
C ARG A 241 23.36 -3.68 -39.15
N ARG A 242 22.21 -3.19 -38.67
CA ARG A 242 21.01 -2.98 -39.48
C ARG A 242 21.18 -1.82 -40.47
N LYS A 243 21.81 -0.71 -40.06
CA LYS A 243 22.11 0.46 -40.93
C LYS A 243 23.03 0.12 -42.10
N HIS A 244 24.02 -0.76 -41.89
CA HIS A 244 24.97 -1.16 -42.94
C HIS A 244 24.32 -2.01 -44.05
N LYS A 245 23.35 -2.88 -43.71
CA LYS A 245 22.60 -3.69 -44.69
C LYS A 245 21.65 -2.85 -45.57
N LEU A 246 21.13 -1.75 -45.03
CA LEU A 246 20.21 -0.86 -45.77
C LEU A 246 20.94 0.00 -46.81
N ARG A 247 22.14 0.51 -46.50
CA ARG A 247 22.97 1.29 -47.45
C ARG A 247 23.44 0.45 -48.66
N SER A 248 23.79 -0.83 -48.46
CA SER A 248 24.22 -1.69 -49.57
C SER A 248 23.08 -2.08 -50.52
N LYS A 249 21.82 -1.99 -50.08
CA LYS A 249 20.63 -2.32 -50.88
C LYS A 249 20.16 -1.12 -51.72
N GLN A 250 20.35 0.11 -51.22
CA GLN A 250 20.01 1.35 -51.93
C GLN A 250 20.97 1.68 -53.09
N MET A 251 22.26 1.40 -52.95
CA MET A 251 23.25 1.63 -54.03
C MET A 251 23.08 0.71 -55.25
N ARG A 252 22.31 -0.39 -55.15
CA ARG A 252 22.05 -1.30 -56.28
C ARG A 252 20.86 -0.88 -57.15
N ASN A 253 20.00 0.04 -56.68
CA ASN A 253 18.77 0.42 -57.39
C ASN A 253 18.86 1.79 -58.11
N SER A 254 19.97 2.51 -58.01
CA SER A 254 20.14 3.85 -58.59
C SER A 254 20.88 3.89 -59.93
N ASN A 255 21.21 2.74 -60.53
CA ASN A 255 22.04 2.66 -61.74
C ASN A 255 21.29 2.25 -63.03
N ASN A 256 19.96 2.25 -63.06
CA ASN A 256 19.22 2.03 -64.31
C ASN A 256 18.37 3.25 -64.67
N ASP A 257 18.81 3.88 -65.77
CA ASP A 257 18.04 4.55 -66.82
C ASP A 257 17.59 6.01 -66.64
N HIS A 258 18.50 6.89 -67.07
CA HIS A 258 18.17 8.06 -67.89
C HIS A 258 18.33 7.70 -69.38
N THR A 259 17.24 7.65 -70.15
CA THR A 259 17.21 8.06 -71.57
C THR A 259 15.78 8.44 -72.00
N THR A 260 15.73 9.37 -72.95
CA THR A 260 14.66 10.26 -73.38
C THR A 260 13.62 9.65 -74.34
N ASP A 261 12.42 10.23 -74.30
CA ASP A 261 11.32 10.22 -75.27
C ASP A 261 10.48 8.95 -75.51
N GLY A 262 9.15 9.12 -75.34
CA GLY A 262 8.12 8.29 -75.98
C GLY A 262 7.35 7.35 -75.05
N THR A 263 6.17 7.79 -74.59
CA THR A 263 5.01 6.99 -74.10
C THR A 263 5.26 5.62 -73.43
N PRO A 264 5.07 5.50 -72.11
CA PRO A 264 4.92 4.20 -71.46
C PRO A 264 3.45 3.80 -71.35
N LEU A 265 3.11 2.71 -72.03
CA LEU A 265 1.93 1.87 -71.78
C LEU A 265 1.92 1.37 -70.34
N GLU A 266 0.71 1.24 -69.77
CA GLU A 266 0.45 0.57 -68.50
C GLU A 266 1.00 -0.87 -68.49
N GLU A 267 1.97 -1.15 -67.61
CA GLU A 267 2.19 -2.50 -67.10
C GLU A 267 1.76 -2.53 -65.63
N ALA A 268 0.74 -3.34 -65.33
CA ALA A 268 0.24 -3.57 -64.00
C ALA A 268 1.32 -4.17 -63.08
N PRO A 269 1.55 -3.64 -61.85
CA PRO A 269 2.50 -4.23 -60.93
C PRO A 269 2.03 -5.64 -60.52
N LYS A 270 2.92 -6.63 -60.68
CA LYS A 270 2.69 -8.06 -60.42
C LYS A 270 2.13 -8.30 -59.01
N ARG A 271 0.93 -8.91 -58.93
CA ARG A 271 0.29 -9.37 -57.68
C ARG A 271 1.18 -10.37 -56.94
N ARG A 272 1.59 -10.05 -55.72
CA ARG A 272 2.25 -11.01 -54.80
C ARG A 272 1.17 -11.71 -53.98
N LEU A 273 1.05 -13.03 -54.10
CA LEU A 273 0.18 -13.85 -53.25
C LEU A 273 0.90 -14.11 -51.91
N LEU A 274 0.24 -13.82 -50.79
CA LEU A 274 0.74 -14.10 -49.43
C LEU A 274 0.93 -15.61 -49.23
N LYS A 275 1.94 -16.00 -48.43
CA LYS A 275 2.08 -17.39 -47.96
C LYS A 275 1.07 -17.62 -46.82
N GLU A 276 0.53 -18.84 -46.73
CA GLU A 276 -0.43 -19.20 -45.67
C GLU A 276 0.14 -18.86 -44.28
N GLY A 277 -0.50 -17.91 -43.58
CA GLY A 277 -0.16 -17.49 -42.21
C GLY A 277 0.34 -16.05 -42.02
N GLU A 278 0.56 -15.25 -43.07
CA GLU A 278 0.87 -13.81 -42.95
C GLU A 278 -0.40 -12.94 -43.03
N GLN A 279 -0.75 -12.23 -41.95
CA GLN A 279 -1.82 -11.21 -41.93
C GLN A 279 -1.19 -9.81 -41.94
N GLN A 280 -1.47 -9.02 -42.98
CA GLN A 280 -1.08 -7.60 -43.06
C GLN A 280 -2.29 -6.69 -42.84
N PRO A 281 -2.11 -5.57 -42.12
CA PRO A 281 -3.20 -4.61 -41.91
C PRO A 281 -3.71 -3.98 -43.22
N LEU A 282 -4.99 -3.66 -43.25
CA LEU A 282 -5.69 -2.98 -44.35
C LEU A 282 -5.27 -1.51 -44.43
N LEU A 283 -4.28 -1.25 -45.28
CA LEU A 283 -3.74 0.10 -45.52
C LEU A 283 -4.16 0.68 -46.88
N MET A 284 -4.25 -0.17 -47.91
CA MET A 284 -4.56 0.21 -49.29
C MET A 284 -5.68 -0.64 -49.87
N VAL A 285 -6.59 -0.01 -50.62
CA VAL A 285 -7.71 -0.67 -51.30
C VAL A 285 -7.80 -0.26 -52.76
N GLU A 286 -8.36 -1.17 -53.56
CA GLU A 286 -8.80 -0.95 -54.92
C GLU A 286 -10.29 -0.55 -54.90
N VAL A 287 -10.63 0.56 -55.55
CA VAL A 287 -11.98 1.16 -55.52
C VAL A 287 -12.53 1.46 -56.90
N GLU A 288 -13.86 1.40 -57.00
CA GLU A 288 -14.63 1.79 -58.20
C GLU A 288 -15.58 2.94 -57.87
N ASN A 289 -15.81 3.83 -58.82
CA ASN A 289 -16.73 4.96 -58.64
C ASN A 289 -18.19 4.49 -58.77
N VAL A 290 -19.01 4.85 -57.78
CA VAL A 290 -20.46 4.61 -57.83
C VAL A 290 -21.11 5.70 -58.67
N LYS A 291 -21.70 5.35 -59.83
CA LYS A 291 -22.46 6.25 -60.69
C LYS A 291 -23.97 6.01 -60.53
N HIS A 292 -24.75 7.07 -60.36
CA HIS A 292 -26.22 7.00 -60.34
C HIS A 292 -26.80 6.96 -61.75
N GLU A 293 -27.94 6.27 -61.91
CA GLU A 293 -28.74 6.38 -63.13
C GLU A 293 -29.32 7.81 -63.26
N SER A 294 -29.47 8.29 -64.50
CA SER A 294 -30.05 9.63 -64.75
C SER A 294 -31.48 9.71 -64.19
N PHE A 295 -31.77 10.72 -63.36
CA PHE A 295 -33.05 10.87 -62.67
C PHE A 295 -34.21 11.15 -63.64
N LYS A 296 -35.35 10.47 -63.45
CA LYS A 296 -36.62 10.82 -64.09
C LYS A 296 -37.41 11.73 -63.14
N ASN A 297 -37.79 12.91 -63.61
CA ASN A 297 -38.58 13.87 -62.82
C ASN A 297 -40.06 13.44 -62.73
N THR A 298 -40.36 12.39 -61.97
CA THR A 298 -41.73 12.02 -61.58
C THR A 298 -42.34 13.04 -60.60
N GLU A 299 -43.67 13.14 -60.57
CA GLU A 299 -44.38 14.04 -59.65
C GLU A 299 -44.08 13.74 -58.18
N GLU A 300 -43.90 12.46 -57.84
CA GLU A 300 -43.53 11.99 -56.50
C GLU A 300 -42.17 12.53 -56.03
N VAL A 301 -41.15 12.50 -56.89
CA VAL A 301 -39.80 13.01 -56.57
C VAL A 301 -39.84 14.53 -56.34
N LYS A 302 -40.64 15.25 -57.13
CA LYS A 302 -40.82 16.70 -56.95
C LYS A 302 -41.50 17.03 -55.61
N ALA A 303 -42.56 16.30 -55.25
CA ALA A 303 -43.27 16.50 -53.98
C ALA A 303 -42.36 16.22 -52.77
N LEU A 304 -41.61 15.11 -52.79
CA LEU A 304 -40.66 14.76 -51.73
C LEU A 304 -39.53 15.80 -51.61
N THR A 305 -38.99 16.27 -52.73
CA THR A 305 -37.93 17.30 -52.75
C THR A 305 -38.43 18.59 -52.08
N GLN A 306 -39.66 19.03 -52.37
CA GLN A 306 -40.24 20.22 -51.75
C GLN A 306 -40.46 20.07 -50.25
N GLU A 307 -40.93 18.91 -49.79
CA GLU A 307 -41.14 18.63 -48.36
C GLU A 307 -39.80 18.56 -47.59
N VAL A 308 -38.75 18.00 -48.18
CA VAL A 308 -37.40 18.01 -47.59
C VAL A 308 -36.87 19.45 -47.50
N ILE A 309 -37.04 20.28 -48.52
CA ILE A 309 -36.64 21.71 -48.48
C ILE A 309 -37.38 22.44 -47.36
N LYS A 310 -38.68 22.18 -47.18
CA LYS A 310 -39.50 22.79 -46.13
C LYS A 310 -39.00 22.41 -44.74
N THR A 311 -38.77 21.12 -44.49
CA THR A 311 -38.29 20.63 -43.18
C THR A 311 -36.88 21.15 -42.85
N ILE A 312 -35.96 21.19 -43.82
CA ILE A 312 -34.65 21.83 -43.64
C ILE A 312 -34.81 23.30 -43.24
N ARG A 313 -35.69 24.05 -43.91
CA ARG A 313 -35.96 25.46 -43.57
C ARG A 313 -36.48 25.61 -42.15
N ASP A 314 -37.39 24.74 -41.71
CA ASP A 314 -37.95 24.78 -40.36
C ASP A 314 -36.86 24.52 -39.29
N ILE A 315 -35.95 23.57 -39.51
CA ILE A 315 -34.81 23.31 -38.60
C ILE A 315 -33.92 24.56 -38.46
N ILE A 316 -33.61 25.24 -39.57
CA ILE A 316 -32.78 26.46 -39.57
C ILE A 316 -33.43 27.59 -38.77
N THR A 317 -34.75 27.73 -38.82
CA THR A 317 -35.43 28.78 -38.04
C THR A 317 -35.37 28.53 -36.53
N MET A 318 -35.32 27.26 -36.11
CA MET A 318 -35.27 26.87 -34.71
C MET A 318 -33.85 26.93 -34.13
N ASN A 319 -32.82 26.65 -34.94
CA ASN A 319 -31.42 26.69 -34.52
C ASN A 319 -30.57 27.55 -35.47
N PRO A 320 -30.21 28.80 -35.06
CA PRO A 320 -29.43 29.72 -35.86
C PRO A 320 -28.04 29.21 -36.29
N LEU A 321 -27.45 28.25 -35.56
CA LEU A 321 -26.11 27.71 -35.85
C LEU A 321 -26.04 27.04 -37.23
N TYR A 322 -27.12 26.37 -37.67
CA TYR A 322 -27.16 25.75 -38.99
C TYR A 322 -27.18 26.78 -40.13
N ARG A 323 -27.60 28.02 -39.85
CA ARG A 323 -27.70 29.09 -40.85
C ARG A 323 -26.32 29.48 -41.38
N GLU A 324 -25.33 29.55 -40.50
CA GLU A 324 -23.94 29.87 -40.88
C GLU A 324 -23.30 28.75 -41.70
N SER A 325 -23.47 27.49 -41.27
CA SER A 325 -22.97 26.32 -42.01
C SER A 325 -23.59 26.19 -43.40
N LEU A 326 -24.88 26.50 -43.56
CA LEU A 326 -25.55 26.48 -44.86
C LEU A 326 -25.22 27.67 -45.74
N GLN A 327 -25.03 28.86 -45.16
CA GLN A 327 -24.58 30.03 -45.92
C GLN A 327 -23.22 29.75 -46.56
N GLN A 328 -22.24 29.20 -45.82
CA GLN A 328 -20.95 28.82 -46.41
C GLN A 328 -21.08 27.84 -47.58
N MET A 329 -22.05 26.93 -47.56
CA MET A 329 -22.28 25.96 -48.63
C MET A 329 -23.02 26.52 -49.85
N LEU A 330 -23.91 27.49 -49.67
CA LEU A 330 -24.69 28.12 -50.74
C LEU A 330 -23.87 29.12 -51.60
N HIS A 331 -22.66 29.52 -51.16
CA HIS A 331 -21.79 30.44 -51.91
C HIS A 331 -21.14 29.81 -53.16
N GLN A 332 -21.29 28.49 -53.38
CA GLN A 332 -20.86 27.84 -54.62
C GLN A 332 -22.02 27.88 -55.63
N ASN A 333 -21.86 28.63 -56.73
CA ASN A 333 -22.82 28.91 -57.81
C ASN A 333 -23.42 27.66 -58.53
N GLN A 334 -24.18 26.83 -57.83
CA GLN A 334 -24.95 25.72 -58.39
C GLN A 334 -26.35 25.71 -57.77
N ARG A 335 -27.37 25.45 -58.60
CA ARG A 335 -28.76 25.27 -58.15
C ARG A 335 -28.86 23.96 -57.36
N VAL A 336 -28.47 24.04 -56.08
CA VAL A 336 -28.57 22.96 -55.07
C VAL A 336 -29.96 22.32 -55.04
N VAL A 337 -30.97 23.12 -55.34
CA VAL A 337 -32.40 22.79 -55.28
C VAL A 337 -32.84 21.83 -56.40
N ASP A 338 -32.10 21.75 -57.51
CA ASP A 338 -32.51 21.00 -58.70
C ASP A 338 -32.04 19.53 -58.68
N ASN A 339 -31.11 19.15 -57.79
CA ASN A 339 -30.59 17.79 -57.69
C ASN A 339 -31.04 17.10 -56.39
N PRO A 340 -32.00 16.14 -56.46
CA PRO A 340 -32.49 15.40 -55.31
C PRO A 340 -31.41 14.64 -54.52
N VAL A 341 -30.38 14.11 -55.20
CA VAL A 341 -29.32 13.33 -54.54
C VAL A 341 -28.49 14.21 -53.61
N TYR A 342 -28.13 15.41 -54.08
CA TYR A 342 -27.38 16.37 -53.28
C TYR A 342 -28.21 16.90 -52.11
N LEU A 343 -29.51 17.08 -52.31
CA LEU A 343 -30.42 17.50 -51.24
C LEU A 343 -30.53 16.46 -50.11
N CYS A 344 -30.54 15.17 -50.45
CA CYS A 344 -30.49 14.09 -49.45
C CYS A 344 -29.16 14.07 -48.69
N ASP A 345 -28.03 14.24 -49.41
CA ASP A 345 -26.69 14.27 -48.79
C ASP A 345 -26.55 15.47 -47.84
N LEU A 346 -27.12 16.61 -48.22
CA LEU A 346 -27.21 17.80 -47.37
C LEU A 346 -28.11 17.54 -46.15
N GLY A 347 -29.29 16.96 -46.34
CA GLY A 347 -30.21 16.62 -45.26
C GLY A 347 -29.60 15.66 -44.24
N ALA A 348 -28.87 14.64 -44.72
CA ALA A 348 -28.17 13.69 -43.88
C ALA A 348 -27.01 14.34 -43.10
N SER A 349 -26.28 15.29 -43.70
CA SER A 349 -25.21 16.02 -43.02
C SER A 349 -25.66 16.92 -41.87
N LEU A 350 -26.90 17.44 -41.95
CA LEU A 350 -27.48 18.31 -40.93
C LEU A 350 -28.08 17.50 -39.77
N SER A 351 -28.44 16.25 -40.01
CA SER A 351 -29.05 15.37 -39.01
C SER A 351 -28.00 14.72 -38.12
N ALA A 352 -28.25 14.65 -36.81
CA ALA A 352 -27.43 13.90 -35.86
C ALA A 352 -27.98 12.46 -35.66
N ALA A 353 -28.27 11.78 -36.77
CA ALA A 353 -28.84 10.42 -36.76
C ALA A 353 -27.80 9.33 -36.46
N GLU A 354 -28.28 8.10 -36.22
CA GLU A 354 -27.41 6.96 -35.97
C GLU A 354 -26.52 6.63 -37.18
N PRO A 355 -25.28 6.14 -36.96
CA PRO A 355 -24.31 5.82 -38.03
C PRO A 355 -24.89 4.92 -39.12
N ALA A 356 -25.68 3.92 -38.70
CA ALA A 356 -26.32 2.96 -39.59
C ALA A 356 -27.34 3.63 -40.52
N GLU A 357 -28.21 4.51 -39.99
CA GLU A 357 -29.22 5.22 -40.78
C GLU A 357 -28.57 6.17 -41.81
N LEU A 358 -27.44 6.81 -41.45
CA LEU A 358 -26.68 7.66 -42.38
C LEU A 358 -26.00 6.85 -43.48
N GLN A 359 -25.48 5.67 -43.14
CA GLN A 359 -24.85 4.77 -44.09
C GLN A 359 -25.88 4.19 -45.07
N GLU A 360 -27.08 3.83 -44.61
CA GLU A 360 -28.19 3.41 -45.48
C GLU A 360 -28.49 4.44 -46.56
N ILE A 361 -28.52 5.74 -46.20
CA ILE A 361 -28.69 6.81 -47.19
C ILE A 361 -27.51 6.83 -48.17
N LEU A 362 -26.27 6.66 -47.71
CA LEU A 362 -25.09 6.67 -48.58
C LEU A 362 -25.13 5.53 -49.62
N GLU A 363 -25.59 4.35 -49.21
CA GLU A 363 -25.67 3.12 -50.00
C GLU A 363 -26.86 3.07 -50.97
N GLU A 364 -27.98 3.72 -50.63
CA GLU A 364 -29.20 3.66 -51.42
C GLU A 364 -29.03 4.29 -52.81
N MET A 365 -29.30 3.49 -53.84
CA MET A 365 -29.19 3.90 -55.25
C MET A 365 -30.50 4.49 -55.78
N ASP A 366 -31.64 4.10 -55.21
CA ASP A 366 -32.96 4.55 -55.66
C ASP A 366 -33.32 5.93 -55.07
N ILE A 367 -33.46 6.94 -55.93
CA ILE A 367 -33.62 8.34 -55.54
C ILE A 367 -34.89 8.61 -54.70
N PRO A 368 -36.08 8.08 -55.03
CA PRO A 368 -37.30 8.29 -54.23
C PRO A 368 -37.19 7.68 -52.83
N LYS A 369 -36.62 6.47 -52.72
CA LYS A 369 -36.39 5.82 -51.42
C LYS A 369 -35.39 6.60 -50.57
N ARG A 370 -34.30 7.05 -51.19
CA ARG A 370 -33.29 7.91 -50.56
C ARG A 370 -33.90 9.21 -50.02
N LEU A 371 -34.78 9.86 -50.78
CA LEU A 371 -35.51 11.07 -50.37
C LEU A 371 -36.41 10.80 -49.17
N MET A 372 -37.14 9.67 -49.16
CA MET A 372 -37.98 9.29 -48.02
C MET A 372 -37.16 9.03 -46.76
N LEU A 373 -36.05 8.30 -46.87
CA LEU A 373 -35.13 8.06 -45.74
C LEU A 373 -34.59 9.39 -45.18
N SER A 374 -34.07 10.27 -46.04
CA SER A 374 -33.57 11.59 -45.63
C SER A 374 -34.66 12.46 -44.99
N LEU A 375 -35.87 12.46 -45.54
CA LEU A 375 -37.00 13.19 -44.96
C LEU A 375 -37.36 12.68 -43.55
N SER A 376 -37.31 11.36 -43.34
CA SER A 376 -37.61 10.76 -42.03
C SER A 376 -36.62 11.21 -40.95
N LEU A 377 -35.32 11.26 -41.28
CA LEU A 377 -34.27 11.72 -40.36
C LEU A 377 -34.42 13.20 -40.02
N LEU A 378 -34.67 14.03 -41.03
CA LEU A 378 -34.90 15.46 -40.84
C LEU A 378 -36.12 15.75 -39.96
N LYS A 379 -37.19 14.96 -40.07
CA LYS A 379 -38.36 15.09 -39.17
C LYS A 379 -38.02 14.71 -37.72
N LYS A 380 -37.22 13.66 -37.50
CA LYS A 380 -36.72 13.33 -36.15
C LYS A 380 -35.89 14.48 -35.56
N GLU A 381 -34.98 15.06 -36.35
CA GLU A 381 -34.13 16.19 -35.94
C GLU A 381 -34.95 17.45 -35.61
N LEU A 382 -35.99 17.73 -36.38
CA LEU A 382 -36.90 18.84 -36.13
C LEU A 382 -37.61 18.71 -34.78
N GLU A 383 -38.08 17.51 -34.41
CA GLU A 383 -38.71 17.28 -33.11
C GLU A 383 -37.72 17.39 -31.95
N LEU A 384 -36.48 16.90 -32.12
CA LEU A 384 -35.40 17.09 -31.14
C LEU A 384 -35.09 18.57 -30.94
N SER A 385 -34.99 19.34 -32.02
CA SER A 385 -34.76 20.79 -31.98
C SER A 385 -35.87 21.53 -31.23
N LYS A 386 -37.15 21.14 -31.42
CA LYS A 386 -38.29 21.69 -30.67
C LYS A 386 -38.19 21.38 -29.18
N LEU A 387 -37.81 20.16 -28.81
CA LEU A 387 -37.65 19.75 -27.42
C LEU A 387 -36.51 20.52 -26.73
N GLN A 388 -35.37 20.67 -27.41
CA GLN A 388 -34.23 21.45 -26.90
C GLN A 388 -34.62 22.91 -26.65
N ALA A 389 -35.35 23.54 -27.58
CA ALA A 389 -35.85 24.90 -27.39
C ALA A 389 -36.80 25.01 -26.18
N LYS A 390 -37.63 23.98 -25.93
CA LYS A 390 -38.52 23.93 -24.75
C LYS A 390 -37.73 23.79 -23.45
N ILE A 391 -36.75 22.89 -23.39
CA ILE A 391 -35.88 22.70 -22.21
C ILE A 391 -35.11 23.99 -21.92
N GLY A 392 -34.58 24.65 -22.95
CA GLY A 392 -33.88 25.93 -22.80
C GLY A 392 -34.74 26.97 -22.07
N ARG A 393 -36.01 27.11 -22.45
CA ARG A 393 -36.96 28.02 -21.78
C ARG A 393 -37.22 27.63 -20.33
N GLU A 394 -37.45 26.35 -20.03
CA GLU A 394 -37.69 25.88 -18.65
C GLU A 394 -36.46 26.07 -17.74
N VAL A 395 -35.26 25.85 -18.28
CA VAL A 395 -34.00 26.09 -17.56
C VAL A 395 -33.83 27.60 -17.32
N GLU A 396 -34.09 28.44 -18.31
CA GLU A 396 -34.00 29.89 -18.17
C GLU A 396 -34.99 30.43 -17.12
N GLU A 397 -36.21 29.90 -17.08
CA GLU A 397 -37.19 30.22 -16.03
C GLU A 397 -36.72 29.79 -14.64
N LYS A 398 -36.17 28.58 -14.49
CA LYS A 398 -35.59 28.11 -13.22
C LYS A 398 -34.40 28.95 -12.77
N VAL A 399 -33.51 29.32 -13.69
CA VAL A 399 -32.36 30.19 -13.41
C VAL A 399 -32.84 31.57 -13.00
N LYS A 400 -33.82 32.17 -13.69
CA LYS A 400 -34.43 33.45 -13.29
C LYS A 400 -35.05 33.38 -11.89
N GLN A 401 -35.74 32.30 -11.56
CA GLN A 401 -36.29 32.10 -10.22
C GLN A 401 -35.20 31.95 -9.14
N GLN A 402 -34.13 31.21 -9.41
CA GLN A 402 -33.00 31.08 -8.49
C GLN A 402 -32.26 32.42 -8.32
N HIS A 403 -31.98 33.13 -9.41
CA HIS A 403 -31.31 34.41 -9.37
C HIS A 403 -32.15 35.47 -8.63
N ARG A 404 -33.48 35.45 -8.82
CA ARG A 404 -34.41 36.29 -8.06
C ARG A 404 -34.40 35.94 -6.57
N LYS A 405 -34.42 34.65 -6.21
CA LYS A 405 -34.31 34.23 -4.80
C LYS A 405 -32.97 34.63 -4.18
N TYR A 406 -31.87 34.49 -4.91
CA TYR A 406 -30.55 34.92 -4.49
C TYR A 406 -30.52 36.43 -4.22
N ILE A 407 -31.00 37.25 -5.16
CA ILE A 407 -31.08 38.70 -4.99
C ILE A 407 -31.97 39.06 -3.80
N LEU A 408 -33.13 38.43 -3.66
CA LEU A 408 -34.02 38.66 -2.52
C LEU A 408 -33.36 38.29 -1.20
N GLN A 409 -32.58 37.20 -1.14
CA GLN A 409 -31.83 36.82 0.07
C GLN A 409 -30.69 37.80 0.36
N GLU A 410 -29.97 38.28 -0.66
CA GLU A 410 -28.94 39.29 -0.50
C GLU A 410 -29.54 40.61 0.00
N GLN A 411 -30.66 41.03 -0.59
CA GLN A 411 -31.43 42.18 -0.12
C GLN A 411 -31.94 41.97 1.30
N LEU A 412 -32.45 40.78 1.64
CA LEU A 412 -32.88 40.45 3.01
C LEU A 412 -31.70 40.54 3.98
N LYS A 413 -30.52 40.09 3.58
CA LYS A 413 -29.28 40.17 4.37
C LYS A 413 -28.83 41.62 4.57
N VAL A 414 -28.91 42.46 3.53
CA VAL A 414 -28.62 43.90 3.61
C VAL A 414 -29.64 44.61 4.51
N ILE A 415 -30.94 44.33 4.34
CA ILE A 415 -32.01 44.89 5.17
C ILE A 415 -31.86 44.46 6.63
N LYS A 416 -31.55 43.19 6.90
CA LYS A 416 -31.30 42.68 8.26
C LYS A 416 -30.06 43.29 8.90
N LYS A 417 -29.02 43.56 8.10
CA LYS A 417 -27.81 44.29 8.52
C LYS A 417 -28.12 45.74 8.87
N GLU A 418 -28.94 46.43 8.07
CA GLU A 418 -29.40 47.80 8.38
C GLU A 418 -30.31 47.86 9.62
N LEU A 419 -31.13 46.83 9.84
CA LEU A 419 -32.01 46.74 11.01
C LEU A 419 -31.27 46.38 12.32
N GLY A 420 -30.00 45.98 12.26
CA GLY A 420 -29.18 45.69 13.44
C GLY A 420 -29.57 44.41 14.22
N ILE A 421 -30.35 43.51 13.60
CA ILE A 421 -30.92 42.32 14.28
C ILE A 421 -30.04 41.07 14.10
N GLU A 422 -29.17 41.03 13.10
CA GLU A 422 -28.23 39.91 12.92
C GLU A 422 -26.82 40.28 13.40
N LYS A 423 -26.37 39.63 14.48
CA LYS A 423 -24.93 39.35 14.65
C LYS A 423 -24.51 38.52 13.44
N ASP A 424 -23.42 38.90 12.78
CA ASP A 424 -22.91 38.14 11.63
C ASP A 424 -22.64 36.68 12.08
N ASP A 425 -22.83 35.68 11.21
CA ASP A 425 -22.53 34.27 11.56
C ASP A 425 -21.07 34.11 12.05
N LYS A 426 -20.19 35.00 11.59
CA LYS A 426 -18.80 35.12 12.04
C LYS A 426 -18.69 35.57 13.50
N ASP A 427 -19.47 36.57 13.90
CA ASP A 427 -19.49 37.09 15.27
C ASP A 427 -20.03 36.04 16.25
N ALA A 428 -21.04 35.26 15.84
CA ALA A 428 -21.57 34.15 16.64
C ALA A 428 -20.50 33.05 16.88
N ILE A 429 -19.70 32.73 15.87
CA ILE A 429 -18.58 31.78 15.99
C ILE A 429 -17.48 32.35 16.91
N GLY A 430 -17.13 33.63 16.74
CA GLY A 430 -16.15 34.31 17.58
C GLY A 430 -16.57 34.39 19.06
N GLU A 431 -17.84 34.72 19.33
CA GLU A 431 -18.40 34.78 20.67
C GLU A 431 -18.42 33.41 21.35
N LYS A 432 -18.77 32.35 20.60
CA LYS A 432 -18.69 30.96 21.08
C LYS A 432 -17.28 30.57 21.49
N TYR A 433 -16.26 30.95 20.72
CA TYR A 433 -14.87 30.67 21.07
C TYR A 433 -14.41 31.45 22.30
N ARG A 434 -14.79 32.73 22.42
CA ARG A 434 -14.53 33.53 23.63
C ARG A 434 -15.20 32.95 24.87
N GLU A 435 -16.44 32.47 24.75
CA GLU A 435 -17.16 31.84 25.85
C GLU A 435 -16.43 30.60 26.38
N ARG A 436 -15.90 29.74 25.49
CA ARG A 436 -15.10 28.57 25.87
C ARG A 436 -13.78 28.90 26.58
N ILE A 437 -13.21 30.08 26.33
CA ILE A 437 -11.94 30.51 26.91
C ILE A 437 -12.14 31.14 28.29
N LYS A 438 -13.29 31.79 28.55
CA LYS A 438 -13.54 32.51 29.82
C LYS A 438 -13.36 31.65 31.07
N GLU A 439 -13.68 30.37 30.98
CA GLU A 439 -13.57 29.43 32.10
C GLU A 439 -12.18 28.79 32.25
N LYS A 440 -11.25 29.02 31.30
CA LYS A 440 -9.96 28.34 31.22
C LYS A 440 -8.80 29.29 31.54
N VAL A 441 -7.76 28.76 32.17
CA VAL A 441 -6.53 29.50 32.43
C VAL A 441 -5.54 29.24 31.29
N VAL A 442 -5.58 30.10 30.28
CA VAL A 442 -4.72 29.97 29.08
C VAL A 442 -3.39 30.70 29.30
N PRO A 443 -2.24 30.09 28.99
CA PRO A 443 -0.94 30.78 29.00
C PRO A 443 -0.92 31.99 28.07
N LYS A 444 -0.20 33.06 28.45
CA LYS A 444 -0.15 34.33 27.68
C LYS A 444 0.22 34.13 26.21
N ALA A 445 1.27 33.34 25.95
CA ALA A 445 1.72 33.05 24.58
C ALA A 445 0.64 32.39 23.71
N VAL A 446 -0.24 31.57 24.31
CA VAL A 446 -1.35 30.92 23.59
C VAL A 446 -2.54 31.87 23.45
N ALA A 447 -2.80 32.70 24.47
CA ALA A 447 -3.86 33.71 24.44
C ALA A 447 -3.63 34.72 23.31
N ASP A 448 -2.40 35.21 23.15
CA ASP A 448 -2.02 36.15 22.09
C ASP A 448 -2.28 35.54 20.69
N VAL A 449 -1.87 34.28 20.48
CA VAL A 449 -2.12 33.54 19.22
C VAL A 449 -3.60 33.33 18.96
N ILE A 450 -4.41 33.05 19.99
CA ILE A 450 -5.86 32.92 19.84
C ILE A 450 -6.49 34.26 19.44
N GLU A 451 -6.06 35.38 20.04
CA GLU A 451 -6.56 36.70 19.69
C GLU A 451 -6.19 37.09 18.26
N GLU A 452 -4.95 36.87 17.84
CA GLU A 452 -4.51 37.09 16.46
C GLU A 452 -5.36 36.29 15.47
N GLU A 453 -5.59 35.00 15.71
CA GLU A 453 -6.36 34.16 14.79
C GLU A 453 -7.87 34.46 14.81
N LEU A 454 -8.41 34.93 15.95
CA LEU A 454 -9.77 35.46 16.02
C LEU A 454 -9.92 36.74 15.21
N THR A 455 -8.94 37.65 15.27
CA THR A 455 -8.97 38.85 14.41
C THR A 455 -8.88 38.48 12.93
N LYS A 456 -8.01 37.52 12.57
CA LYS A 456 -7.88 37.00 11.22
C LYS A 456 -9.18 36.37 10.71
N LEU A 457 -9.88 35.59 11.54
CA LEU A 457 -11.16 34.97 11.20
C LEU A 457 -12.23 35.98 10.78
N ASN A 458 -12.25 37.17 11.40
CA ASN A 458 -13.19 38.23 11.07
C ASN A 458 -12.93 38.84 9.68
N PHE A 459 -11.66 38.99 9.30
CA PHE A 459 -11.27 39.49 7.98
C PHE A 459 -11.49 38.48 6.86
N LEU A 460 -11.35 37.18 7.14
CA LEU A 460 -11.47 36.14 6.13
C LEU A 460 -12.92 35.96 5.65
N GLU A 461 -13.08 35.73 4.34
CA GLU A 461 -14.38 35.40 3.76
C GLU A 461 -14.81 33.96 4.07
N SER A 462 -16.10 33.75 4.37
CA SER A 462 -16.62 32.44 4.81
C SER A 462 -16.48 31.32 3.77
N HIS A 463 -16.31 31.67 2.49
CA HIS A 463 -16.11 30.72 1.39
C HIS A 463 -14.62 30.39 1.12
N SER A 464 -13.68 31.08 1.78
CA SER A 464 -12.24 30.82 1.62
C SER A 464 -11.84 29.50 2.29
N SER A 465 -10.91 28.78 1.66
CA SER A 465 -10.28 27.59 2.27
C SER A 465 -9.53 27.94 3.56
N GLU A 466 -8.96 29.13 3.64
CA GLU A 466 -8.25 29.63 4.82
C GLU A 466 -9.20 29.88 6.01
N PHE A 467 -10.45 30.26 5.74
CA PHE A 467 -11.47 30.40 6.79
C PHE A 467 -11.74 29.06 7.48
N ASN A 468 -11.86 27.98 6.71
CA ASN A 468 -12.07 26.65 7.27
C ASN A 468 -10.84 26.14 8.05
N VAL A 469 -9.63 26.40 7.56
CA VAL A 469 -8.39 26.03 8.27
C VAL A 469 -8.27 26.79 9.58
N THR A 470 -8.47 28.11 9.57
CA THR A 470 -8.40 28.98 10.77
C THR A 470 -9.49 28.61 11.78
N ARG A 471 -10.72 28.34 11.32
CA ARG A 471 -11.81 27.85 12.17
C ARG A 471 -11.48 26.52 12.84
N ASN A 472 -10.93 25.56 12.11
CA ASN A 472 -10.55 24.27 12.68
C ASN A 472 -9.41 24.44 13.67
N TYR A 473 -8.42 25.29 13.37
CA TYR A 473 -7.32 25.61 14.26
C TYR A 473 -7.80 26.23 15.58
N LEU A 474 -8.68 27.24 15.50
CA LEU A 474 -9.33 27.84 16.68
C LEU A 474 -10.19 26.82 17.45
N ASP A 475 -10.89 25.91 16.77
CA ASP A 475 -11.65 24.86 17.47
C ASP A 475 -10.72 23.91 18.24
N TRP A 476 -9.56 23.55 17.71
CA TRP A 476 -8.55 22.77 18.42
C TRP A 476 -8.02 23.53 19.64
N LEU A 477 -7.52 24.75 19.46
CA LEU A 477 -6.97 25.56 20.54
C LEU A 477 -7.97 25.80 21.68
N THR A 478 -9.23 26.12 21.35
CA THR A 478 -10.26 26.41 22.35
C THR A 478 -10.82 25.18 23.03
N THR A 479 -10.72 24.00 22.42
CA THR A 479 -11.19 22.74 23.02
C THR A 479 -10.20 22.20 24.05
N LEU A 480 -8.89 22.47 23.88
CA LEU A 480 -7.86 21.97 24.79
C LEU A 480 -8.10 22.41 26.25
N PRO A 481 -7.81 21.53 27.23
CA PRO A 481 -8.18 21.74 28.64
C PRO A 481 -7.17 22.63 29.39
N TRP A 482 -6.89 23.83 28.89
CA TRP A 482 -5.93 24.75 29.52
C TRP A 482 -6.30 25.08 30.97
N GLY A 483 -5.38 24.78 31.89
CA GLY A 483 -5.51 24.99 33.33
C GLY A 483 -6.51 24.07 34.04
N VAL A 484 -7.08 23.07 33.35
CA VAL A 484 -8.05 22.13 33.93
C VAL A 484 -7.34 20.84 34.32
N MET A 485 -7.28 20.56 35.62
CA MET A 485 -6.66 19.34 36.17
C MET A 485 -7.71 18.47 36.87
N SER A 486 -7.52 17.17 36.79
CA SER A 486 -8.24 16.19 37.62
C SER A 486 -7.70 16.22 39.05
N GLU A 487 -8.58 16.04 40.04
CA GLU A 487 -8.21 15.91 41.45
C GLU A 487 -7.49 14.58 41.68
N GLU A 488 -6.25 14.66 42.16
CA GLU A 488 -5.40 13.49 42.35
C GLU A 488 -5.61 12.88 43.72
N ASN A 489 -5.82 11.56 43.74
CA ASN A 489 -5.84 10.81 44.98
C ASN A 489 -4.46 10.20 45.25
N LEU A 490 -3.81 10.67 46.31
CA LEU A 490 -2.47 10.22 46.72
C LEU A 490 -2.52 9.36 47.98
N ASP A 491 -3.69 8.83 48.35
CA ASP A 491 -3.83 7.91 49.47
C ASP A 491 -3.31 6.50 49.12
N ILE A 492 -2.25 6.10 49.83
CA ILE A 492 -1.57 4.81 49.65
C ILE A 492 -2.49 3.65 50.04
N ASP A 493 -3.31 3.80 51.09
CA ASP A 493 -4.19 2.72 51.57
C ASP A 493 -5.31 2.45 50.56
N GLN A 494 -5.89 3.51 50.00
CA GLN A 494 -6.88 3.39 48.95
C GLN A 494 -6.26 2.85 47.66
N ALA A 495 -5.06 3.31 47.28
CA ALA A 495 -4.34 2.80 46.11
C ALA A 495 -4.04 1.30 46.24
N SER A 496 -3.60 0.83 47.41
CA SER A 496 -3.36 -0.59 47.66
C SER A 496 -4.62 -1.42 47.48
N LYS A 497 -5.75 -0.98 48.04
CA LYS A 497 -7.04 -1.66 47.90
C LYS A 497 -7.48 -1.79 46.45
N ILE A 498 -7.34 -0.73 45.66
CA ILE A 498 -7.73 -0.73 44.23
C ILE A 498 -6.83 -1.67 43.42
N LEU A 499 -5.51 -1.64 43.68
CA LEU A 499 -4.55 -2.54 43.01
C LEU A 499 -4.79 -4.00 43.38
N ASP A 500 -5.16 -4.29 44.63
CA ASP A 500 -5.47 -5.65 45.10
C ASP A 500 -6.81 -6.16 44.58
N GLU A 501 -7.79 -5.28 44.40
CA GLU A 501 -9.10 -5.62 43.83
C GLU A 501 -9.00 -5.94 42.34
N ASP A 502 -8.22 -5.20 41.57
CA ASP A 502 -8.14 -5.35 40.11
C ASP A 502 -7.13 -6.44 39.67
N HIS A 503 -6.14 -6.77 40.52
CA HIS A 503 -5.02 -7.65 40.16
C HIS A 503 -4.67 -8.64 41.28
N TYR A 504 -4.63 -9.94 40.95
CA TYR A 504 -4.16 -10.98 41.86
C TYR A 504 -2.63 -11.12 41.84
N GLY A 505 -2.04 -11.27 43.03
CA GLY A 505 -0.59 -11.38 43.21
C GLY A 505 0.17 -10.11 42.82
N MET A 506 1.34 -10.27 42.20
CA MET A 506 2.21 -9.18 41.76
C MET A 506 2.68 -8.26 42.90
N ASP A 507 2.92 -8.82 44.08
CA ASP A 507 3.23 -8.06 45.30
C ASP A 507 4.44 -7.13 45.13
N ASP A 508 5.48 -7.58 44.43
CA ASP A 508 6.68 -6.78 44.20
C ASP A 508 6.40 -5.57 43.30
N ILE A 509 5.56 -5.75 42.28
CA ILE A 509 5.16 -4.68 41.34
C ILE A 509 4.23 -3.70 42.04
N LYS A 510 3.27 -4.19 42.82
CA LYS A 510 2.36 -3.36 43.61
C LYS A 510 3.13 -2.52 44.61
N LYS A 511 4.07 -3.11 45.36
CA LYS A 511 4.97 -2.37 46.26
C LYS A 511 5.72 -1.26 45.52
N ARG A 512 6.27 -1.56 44.33
CA ARG A 512 6.99 -0.57 43.53
C ARG A 512 6.10 0.60 43.08
N ILE A 513 4.85 0.31 42.70
CA ILE A 513 3.85 1.34 42.36
C ILE A 513 3.51 2.18 43.60
N LEU A 514 3.32 1.55 44.77
CA LEU A 514 3.03 2.27 46.01
C LEU A 514 4.22 3.15 46.44
N GLU A 515 5.47 2.68 46.27
CA GLU A 515 6.68 3.49 46.47
C GLU A 515 6.68 4.73 45.55
N PHE A 516 6.30 4.57 44.28
CA PHE A 516 6.18 5.68 43.34
C PHE A 516 5.11 6.69 43.77
N ILE A 517 3.95 6.23 44.24
CA ILE A 517 2.87 7.09 44.74
C ILE A 517 3.33 7.83 46.01
N ALA A 518 4.01 7.15 46.93
CA ALA A 518 4.54 7.75 48.15
C ALA A 518 5.57 8.85 47.85
N VAL A 519 6.49 8.62 46.91
CA VAL A 519 7.45 9.65 46.46
C VAL A 519 6.73 10.84 45.83
N SER A 520 5.67 10.58 45.05
CA SER A 520 4.87 11.64 44.43
C SER A 520 4.11 12.47 45.47
N GLN A 521 3.59 11.83 46.51
CA GLN A 521 2.94 12.50 47.64
C GLN A 521 3.90 13.44 48.38
N LEU A 522 5.15 13.00 48.60
CA LEU A 522 6.18 13.83 49.25
C LEU A 522 6.63 15.01 48.39
N LYS A 523 6.71 14.83 47.07
CA LYS A 523 7.08 15.91 46.13
C LYS A 523 5.96 16.93 45.92
N GLY A 524 4.71 16.58 46.20
CA GLY A 524 3.53 17.40 45.91
C GLY A 524 3.23 17.53 44.41
N THR A 525 4.01 16.87 43.56
CA THR A 525 3.80 16.72 42.12
C THR A 525 4.19 15.30 41.72
N THR A 526 3.48 14.72 40.76
CA THR A 526 3.85 13.40 40.19
C THR A 526 4.96 13.52 39.14
N GLN A 527 5.76 14.60 39.17
CA GLN A 527 6.85 14.79 38.22
C GLN A 527 7.99 13.83 38.56
N GLY A 528 8.27 12.90 37.66
CA GLY A 528 9.18 11.80 37.96
C GLY A 528 9.47 10.85 36.79
N LYS A 529 10.33 9.88 37.09
CA LYS A 529 10.80 8.83 36.16
C LYS A 529 9.62 8.14 35.47
N ILE A 530 9.78 7.89 34.17
CA ILE A 530 8.80 7.17 33.36
C ILE A 530 8.81 5.70 33.77
N LEU A 531 7.63 5.11 33.99
CA LEU A 531 7.55 3.68 34.31
C LEU A 531 7.48 2.87 33.02
N CYS A 532 8.33 1.85 32.88
CA CYS A 532 8.32 0.94 31.74
C CYS A 532 8.11 -0.50 32.19
N PHE A 533 6.99 -1.06 31.76
CA PHE A 533 6.51 -2.40 32.10
C PHE A 533 6.94 -3.41 31.04
N HIS A 534 7.94 -4.25 31.32
CA HIS A 534 8.45 -5.26 30.39
C HIS A 534 8.14 -6.72 30.83
N GLY A 535 8.31 -7.70 29.94
CA GLY A 535 7.92 -9.11 30.19
C GLY A 535 7.01 -9.74 29.10
N PRO A 536 6.64 -11.02 29.20
CA PRO A 536 5.88 -11.72 28.16
C PRO A 536 4.47 -11.16 27.91
N PRO A 537 3.86 -11.43 26.75
CA PRO A 537 2.52 -10.96 26.44
C PRO A 537 1.46 -11.65 27.30
N GLY A 538 0.40 -10.91 27.65
CA GLY A 538 -0.72 -11.46 28.41
C GLY A 538 -0.51 -11.54 29.93
N VAL A 539 0.51 -10.86 30.46
CA VAL A 539 0.76 -10.72 31.91
C VAL A 539 -0.01 -9.58 32.58
N GLY A 540 -0.81 -8.80 31.85
CA GLY A 540 -1.63 -7.73 32.46
C GLY A 540 -0.99 -6.33 32.48
N LYS A 541 0.03 -6.07 31.66
CA LYS A 541 0.71 -4.75 31.58
C LYS A 541 -0.26 -3.58 31.35
N THR A 542 -1.16 -3.74 30.40
CA THR A 542 -2.16 -2.71 30.06
C THR A 542 -3.23 -2.59 31.15
N SER A 543 -3.59 -3.69 31.83
CA SER A 543 -4.59 -3.65 32.89
C SER A 543 -4.05 -2.98 34.14
N ILE A 544 -2.79 -3.20 34.50
CA ILE A 544 -2.19 -2.55 35.69
C ILE A 544 -2.06 -1.04 35.49
N ALA A 545 -1.67 -0.59 34.29
CA ALA A 545 -1.68 0.85 33.96
C ALA A 545 -3.06 1.50 34.12
N ARG A 546 -4.15 0.76 33.79
CA ARG A 546 -5.52 1.23 34.01
C ARG A 546 -5.87 1.30 35.50
N SER A 547 -5.44 0.31 36.29
CA SER A 547 -5.68 0.31 37.73
C SER A 547 -4.92 1.46 38.41
N ILE A 548 -3.69 1.77 37.98
CA ILE A 548 -2.94 2.95 38.43
C ILE A 548 -3.72 4.25 38.14
N ALA A 549 -4.29 4.39 36.94
CA ALA A 549 -5.11 5.56 36.60
C ALA A 549 -6.34 5.69 37.51
N LYS A 550 -7.04 4.57 37.77
CA LYS A 550 -8.18 4.49 38.68
C LYS A 550 -7.78 4.81 40.13
N ALA A 551 -6.63 4.33 40.59
CA ALA A 551 -6.10 4.58 41.93
C ALA A 551 -5.75 6.07 42.14
N LEU A 552 -5.11 6.70 41.15
CA LEU A 552 -4.74 8.11 41.18
C LEU A 552 -5.89 9.07 40.86
N ASN A 553 -7.07 8.54 40.47
CA ASN A 553 -8.21 9.31 39.96
C ASN A 553 -7.86 10.19 38.74
N ARG A 554 -7.06 9.65 37.83
CA ARG A 554 -6.65 10.33 36.58
C ARG A 554 -7.34 9.73 35.36
N GLU A 555 -7.62 10.59 34.39
CA GLU A 555 -8.15 10.15 33.09
C GLU A 555 -7.13 9.24 32.37
N TYR A 556 -7.62 8.13 31.84
CA TYR A 556 -6.79 7.11 31.20
C TYR A 556 -6.85 7.21 29.67
N PHE A 557 -5.69 7.34 29.03
CA PHE A 557 -5.57 7.30 27.58
C PHE A 557 -4.49 6.30 27.15
N ARG A 558 -4.78 5.52 26.10
CA ARG A 558 -3.85 4.54 25.53
C ARG A 558 -3.68 4.76 24.04
N PHE A 559 -2.44 4.74 23.58
CA PHE A 559 -2.10 4.58 22.17
C PHE A 559 -0.94 3.58 22.01
N SER A 560 -0.91 2.87 20.89
CA SER A 560 0.19 1.95 20.57
C SER A 560 1.19 2.66 19.67
N VAL A 561 2.48 2.48 19.94
CA VAL A 561 3.58 2.89 19.07
C VAL A 561 4.13 1.76 18.20
N GLY A 562 3.60 0.55 18.39
CA GLY A 562 3.98 -0.62 17.60
C GLY A 562 3.61 -0.44 16.13
N GLY A 563 4.62 -0.51 15.26
CA GLY A 563 4.46 -0.36 13.81
C GLY A 563 4.35 1.09 13.34
N MET A 564 4.49 2.08 14.22
CA MET A 564 4.61 3.48 13.82
C MET A 564 5.93 3.71 13.08
N THR A 565 5.86 4.38 11.94
CA THR A 565 7.02 4.71 11.10
C THR A 565 7.19 6.20 10.86
N ASP A 566 6.14 7.00 11.09
CA ASP A 566 6.12 8.44 10.85
C ASP A 566 6.09 9.24 12.16
N VAL A 567 6.93 10.27 12.22
CA VAL A 567 7.00 11.24 13.33
C VAL A 567 5.72 12.09 13.40
N ALA A 568 5.04 12.30 12.26
CA ALA A 568 3.83 13.12 12.19
C ALA A 568 2.66 12.54 12.99
N GLU A 569 2.66 11.24 13.31
CA GLU A 569 1.62 10.67 14.18
C GLU A 569 1.75 11.16 15.63
N ILE A 570 2.98 11.41 16.10
CA ILE A 570 3.26 11.90 17.46
C ILE A 570 3.16 13.43 17.49
N LYS A 571 3.86 14.12 16.57
CA LYS A 571 3.94 15.58 16.53
C LYS A 571 2.88 16.28 15.70
N GLY A 572 2.06 15.55 14.95
CA GLY A 572 1.07 16.12 14.02
C GLY A 572 1.66 16.53 12.67
N HIS A 573 0.77 16.89 11.76
CA HIS A 573 1.13 17.46 10.45
C HIS A 573 1.09 18.99 10.52
N ARG A 574 1.95 19.65 9.73
CA ARG A 574 1.86 21.11 9.55
C ARG A 574 0.51 21.52 8.96
N ARG A 575 -0.05 22.63 9.44
CA ARG A 575 -1.37 23.16 9.03
C ARG A 575 -1.51 23.41 7.53
N THR A 576 -0.40 23.60 6.82
CA THR A 576 -0.36 23.84 5.37
C THR A 576 -0.79 22.61 4.55
N TYR A 577 -0.76 21.41 5.12
CA TYR A 577 -1.17 20.20 4.43
C TYR A 577 -2.70 20.06 4.42
N VAL A 578 -3.23 19.66 3.26
CA VAL A 578 -4.65 19.35 3.12
C VAL A 578 -4.98 18.13 3.99
N GLY A 579 -5.92 18.28 4.92
CA GLY A 579 -6.26 17.23 5.88
C GLY A 579 -5.28 17.10 7.05
N ALA A 580 -4.49 18.13 7.34
CA ALA A 580 -3.60 18.15 8.50
C ALA A 580 -4.35 17.85 9.80
N MET A 581 -3.78 16.94 10.59
CA MET A 581 -4.29 16.51 11.89
C MET A 581 -3.22 16.76 12.95
N PRO A 582 -3.61 17.16 14.17
CA PRO A 582 -2.67 17.27 15.27
C PRO A 582 -2.25 15.88 15.77
N GLY A 583 -1.13 15.83 16.49
CA GLY A 583 -0.55 14.61 17.02
C GLY A 583 -1.47 13.85 17.98
N LYS A 584 -1.19 12.57 18.20
CA LYS A 584 -1.97 11.69 19.10
C LYS A 584 -2.10 12.25 20.51
N LEU A 585 -1.12 13.00 20.98
CA LEU A 585 -1.14 13.57 22.30
C LEU A 585 -2.09 14.76 22.44
N ILE A 586 -2.16 15.63 21.44
CA ILE A 586 -3.16 16.70 21.41
C ILE A 586 -4.57 16.11 21.32
N GLN A 587 -4.72 15.01 20.58
CA GLN A 587 -5.97 14.24 20.56
C GLN A 587 -6.28 13.62 21.94
N CYS A 588 -5.28 13.16 22.68
CA CYS A 588 -5.40 12.69 24.05
C CYS A 588 -5.97 13.78 24.97
N LEU A 589 -5.37 14.96 24.97
CA LEU A 589 -5.82 16.10 25.80
C LEU A 589 -7.25 16.52 25.44
N LYS A 590 -7.60 16.53 24.15
CA LYS A 590 -8.99 16.80 23.71
C LYS A 590 -9.98 15.75 24.22
N LYS A 591 -9.60 14.47 24.23
CA LYS A 591 -10.49 13.36 24.62
C LYS A 591 -10.67 13.27 26.12
N THR A 592 -9.59 13.43 26.88
CA THR A 592 -9.56 13.36 28.36
C THR A 592 -10.09 14.64 29.00
N LYS A 593 -9.95 15.79 28.33
CA LYS A 593 -10.36 17.11 28.84
C LYS A 593 -9.65 17.51 30.14
N THR A 594 -8.46 16.98 30.39
CA THR A 594 -7.62 17.28 31.55
C THR A 594 -6.16 17.49 31.12
N GLU A 595 -5.38 18.30 31.83
CA GLU A 595 -3.93 18.48 31.59
C GLU A 595 -3.06 17.37 32.19
N ASN A 596 -3.55 16.65 33.21
CA ASN A 596 -2.81 15.62 33.94
C ASN A 596 -3.32 14.18 33.69
N PRO A 597 -3.63 13.74 32.44
CA PRO A 597 -4.03 12.37 32.20
C PRO A 597 -2.87 11.39 32.43
N LEU A 598 -3.21 10.13 32.63
CA LEU A 598 -2.28 9.02 32.54
C LEU A 598 -2.27 8.50 31.11
N VAL A 599 -1.10 8.58 30.45
CA VAL A 599 -0.91 8.18 29.07
C VAL A 599 -0.09 6.90 29.01
N LEU A 600 -0.73 5.82 28.53
CA LEU A 600 -0.08 4.54 28.26
C LEU A 600 0.42 4.47 26.82
N ILE A 601 1.74 4.34 26.66
CA ILE A 601 2.45 4.08 25.42
C ILE A 601 2.67 2.57 25.29
N ASP A 602 1.86 1.92 24.46
CA ASP A 602 1.88 0.46 24.29
C ASP A 602 2.89 0.05 23.21
N GLU A 603 3.61 -1.06 23.41
CA GLU A 603 4.52 -1.67 22.43
C GLU A 603 5.71 -0.79 21.97
N VAL A 604 6.39 -0.13 22.91
CA VAL A 604 7.59 0.70 22.65
C VAL A 604 8.76 -0.11 22.07
N ASP A 605 8.74 -1.43 22.26
CA ASP A 605 9.70 -2.38 21.72
C ASP A 605 9.55 -2.64 20.21
N LYS A 606 8.45 -2.18 19.60
CA LYS A 606 8.09 -2.42 18.19
C LYS A 606 8.08 -1.14 17.34
N ILE A 607 8.82 -0.13 17.75
CA ILE A 607 8.94 1.12 17.00
C ILE A 607 9.67 0.82 15.67
N GLY A 608 9.06 1.21 14.56
CA GLY A 608 9.63 1.02 13.22
C GLY A 608 10.66 2.09 12.90
N ARG A 609 11.78 1.70 12.28
CA ARG A 609 12.71 2.65 11.66
C ARG A 609 12.16 3.05 10.29
N GLY A 610 11.55 4.23 10.20
CA GLY A 610 11.05 4.80 8.95
C GLY A 610 12.13 5.56 8.16
N TYR A 611 11.90 5.75 6.85
CA TYR A 611 12.75 6.59 6.00
C TYR A 611 12.51 8.10 6.22
N GLN A 612 11.36 8.50 6.77
CA GLN A 612 10.94 9.90 6.96
C GLN A 612 11.28 10.49 8.34
N GLY A 613 12.13 9.82 9.11
CA GLY A 613 12.55 10.24 10.46
C GLY A 613 12.42 9.10 11.45
N ASP A 614 13.11 9.23 12.59
CA ASP A 614 13.04 8.23 13.65
C ASP A 614 11.94 8.64 14.66
N PRO A 615 10.79 7.93 14.73
CA PRO A 615 9.76 8.19 15.74
C PRO A 615 10.28 8.10 17.17
N SER A 616 11.39 7.39 17.41
CA SER A 616 12.07 7.35 18.72
C SER A 616 12.53 8.73 19.17
N SER A 617 12.96 9.59 18.24
CA SER A 617 13.38 10.97 18.55
C SER A 617 12.23 11.85 19.03
N ALA A 618 11.04 11.67 18.45
CA ALA A 618 9.84 12.39 18.87
C ALA A 618 9.35 11.90 20.25
N LEU A 619 9.50 10.60 20.54
CA LEU A 619 9.24 10.07 21.87
C LEU A 619 10.25 10.55 22.90
N LEU A 620 11.52 10.76 22.53
CA LEU A 620 12.51 11.34 23.44
C LEU A 620 12.11 12.75 23.87
N GLU A 621 11.71 13.60 22.93
CA GLU A 621 11.23 14.96 23.24
C GLU A 621 9.96 14.96 24.10
N LEU A 622 9.06 14.01 23.87
CA LEU A 622 7.84 13.82 24.66
C LEU A 622 8.14 13.41 26.10
N LEU A 623 9.07 12.47 26.27
CA LEU A 623 9.34 11.78 27.52
C LEU A 623 10.37 12.51 28.39
N ASP A 624 11.20 13.36 27.79
CA ASP A 624 12.19 14.13 28.51
C ASP A 624 11.55 15.21 29.41
N PRO A 625 11.73 15.14 30.75
CA PRO A 625 11.19 16.16 31.67
C PRO A 625 11.69 17.59 31.39
N GLU A 626 12.86 17.76 30.75
CA GLU A 626 13.38 19.09 30.42
C GLU A 626 12.72 19.67 29.16
N GLN A 627 12.29 18.82 28.22
CA GLN A 627 11.73 19.25 26.93
C GLN A 627 10.20 19.23 26.93
N ASN A 628 9.57 18.37 27.73
CA ASN A 628 8.13 18.16 27.73
C ASN A 628 7.30 19.37 28.21
N VAL A 629 7.92 20.32 28.93
CA VAL A 629 7.30 21.60 29.34
C VAL A 629 6.97 22.47 28.11
N ASN A 630 7.79 22.38 27.06
CA ASN A 630 7.69 23.19 25.85
C ASN A 630 7.49 22.31 24.61
N PHE A 631 6.66 21.26 24.71
CA PHE A 631 6.43 20.37 23.59
C PHE A 631 5.75 21.11 22.44
N LEU A 632 6.35 21.02 21.25
CA LEU A 632 5.87 21.72 20.06
C LEU A 632 5.25 20.73 19.07
N ASP A 633 3.92 20.75 19.01
CA ASP A 633 3.15 20.04 17.98
C ASP A 633 3.18 20.84 16.66
N HIS A 634 3.45 20.18 15.54
CA HIS A 634 3.57 20.80 14.22
C HIS A 634 2.25 21.36 13.68
N TYR A 635 1.12 20.84 14.14
CA TYR A 635 -0.19 21.39 13.80
C TYR A 635 -0.50 22.60 14.67
N LEU A 636 -0.22 22.53 15.98
CA LEU A 636 -0.54 23.63 16.88
C LEU A 636 0.44 24.80 16.82
N ASP A 637 1.72 24.57 16.57
CA ASP A 637 2.79 25.58 16.56
C ASP A 637 2.80 26.50 17.81
N VAL A 638 2.30 25.98 18.93
CA VAL A 638 2.36 26.62 20.26
C VAL A 638 2.91 25.60 21.27
N PRO A 639 3.67 26.05 22.28
CA PRO A 639 4.19 25.15 23.30
C PRO A 639 3.04 24.61 24.16
N VAL A 640 3.00 23.30 24.33
CA VAL A 640 2.06 22.59 25.22
C VAL A 640 2.85 22.00 26.38
N ASP A 641 2.44 22.31 27.61
CA ASP A 641 3.04 21.77 28.82
C ASP A 641 2.53 20.34 29.07
N LEU A 642 3.42 19.36 28.91
CA LEU A 642 3.16 17.95 29.17
C LEU A 642 3.81 17.45 30.45
N SER A 643 4.47 18.33 31.22
CA SER A 643 5.20 17.94 32.43
C SER A 643 4.31 17.33 33.51
N LYS A 644 2.99 17.56 33.45
CA LYS A 644 1.98 17.05 34.37
C LYS A 644 1.41 15.68 33.96
N VAL A 645 1.66 15.26 32.72
CA VAL A 645 1.20 13.97 32.19
C VAL A 645 2.04 12.85 32.79
N LEU A 646 1.38 11.81 33.29
CA LEU A 646 2.08 10.61 33.74
C LEU A 646 2.21 9.62 32.58
N PHE A 647 3.44 9.36 32.15
CA PHE A 647 3.74 8.41 31.09
C PHE A 647 4.05 7.03 31.66
N ILE A 648 3.36 6.02 31.12
CA ILE A 648 3.66 4.60 31.35
C ILE A 648 3.93 3.96 29.99
N CYS A 649 5.05 3.25 29.87
CA CYS A 649 5.42 2.50 28.69
C CYS A 649 5.22 0.99 28.91
N THR A 650 4.87 0.26 27.87
CA THR A 650 4.93 -1.21 27.87
C THR A 650 5.89 -1.72 26.81
N ALA A 651 6.58 -2.80 27.13
CA ALA A 651 7.46 -3.52 26.23
C ALA A 651 7.29 -5.03 26.42
N ASN A 652 7.61 -5.83 25.41
CA ASN A 652 7.76 -7.27 25.59
C ASN A 652 9.23 -7.66 25.77
N VAL A 653 10.10 -7.08 24.93
CA VAL A 653 11.55 -7.32 24.94
C VAL A 653 12.27 -6.01 25.23
N ILE A 654 13.26 -6.05 26.13
CA ILE A 654 14.02 -4.86 26.53
C ILE A 654 15.06 -4.49 25.46
N ASP A 655 15.67 -5.50 24.82
CA ASP A 655 16.81 -5.33 23.92
C ASP A 655 16.48 -4.56 22.62
N THR A 656 15.20 -4.51 22.24
CA THR A 656 14.77 -3.78 21.04
C THR A 656 14.43 -2.31 21.32
N ILE A 657 14.38 -1.91 22.59
CA ILE A 657 14.11 -0.52 22.98
C ILE A 657 15.38 0.31 22.74
N PRO A 658 15.27 1.49 22.11
CA PRO A 658 16.41 2.40 21.97
C PRO A 658 17.06 2.73 23.33
N GLU A 659 18.38 2.60 23.41
CA GLU A 659 19.16 2.86 24.63
C GLU A 659 18.89 4.25 25.25
N PRO A 660 18.77 5.36 24.47
CA PRO A 660 18.46 6.67 25.04
C PRO A 660 17.09 6.76 25.75
N LEU A 661 16.12 5.94 25.33
CA LEU A 661 14.82 5.85 25.99
C LEU A 661 14.91 4.97 27.24
N ARG A 662 15.63 3.85 27.14
CA ARG A 662 15.80 2.89 28.24
C ARG A 662 16.44 3.55 29.47
N ASP A 663 17.47 4.36 29.29
CA ASP A 663 18.18 5.03 30.40
C ASP A 663 17.29 6.03 31.17
N ARG A 664 16.26 6.56 30.52
CA ARG A 664 15.32 7.52 31.10
C ARG A 664 14.09 6.85 31.74
N MET A 665 13.93 5.54 31.51
CA MET A 665 12.82 4.75 32.01
C MET A 665 13.23 3.94 33.23
N GLU A 666 12.31 3.82 34.18
CA GLU A 666 12.39 2.86 35.25
C GLU A 666 11.78 1.53 34.77
N MET A 667 12.63 0.53 34.58
CA MET A 667 12.24 -0.78 34.06
C MET A 667 11.68 -1.66 35.19
N ILE A 668 10.43 -2.10 35.04
CA ILE A 668 9.74 -3.00 35.96
C ILE A 668 9.44 -4.31 35.21
N ASP A 669 9.98 -5.41 35.73
CA ASP A 669 9.81 -6.75 35.16
C ASP A 669 8.48 -7.37 35.61
N MET A 670 7.65 -7.76 34.64
CA MET A 670 6.46 -8.57 34.87
C MET A 670 6.70 -9.99 34.38
N SER A 671 7.01 -10.89 35.31
CA SER A 671 7.14 -12.31 35.02
C SER A 671 5.82 -12.98 34.64
N GLY A 672 5.90 -14.15 34.01
CA GLY A 672 4.74 -15.01 33.76
C GLY A 672 4.09 -15.56 35.03
N TYR A 673 2.88 -16.09 34.88
CA TYR A 673 2.09 -16.68 35.97
C TYR A 673 2.29 -18.19 36.09
N VAL A 674 2.24 -18.69 37.32
CA VAL A 674 2.19 -20.11 37.64
C VAL A 674 0.77 -20.66 37.49
N ALA A 675 0.61 -21.98 37.33
CA ALA A 675 -0.69 -22.61 37.10
C ALA A 675 -1.74 -22.27 38.17
N GLU A 676 -1.34 -22.19 39.44
CA GLU A 676 -2.21 -21.82 40.56
C GLU A 676 -2.65 -20.35 40.48
N GLU A 677 -1.73 -19.43 40.17
CA GLU A 677 -2.03 -18.02 39.95
C GLU A 677 -2.98 -17.84 38.76
N LYS A 678 -2.76 -18.58 37.66
CA LYS A 678 -3.64 -18.56 36.49
C LYS A 678 -5.04 -19.03 36.83
N LEU A 679 -5.17 -20.03 37.70
CA LEU A 679 -6.47 -20.53 38.16
C LEU A 679 -7.19 -19.46 39.01
N ALA A 680 -6.49 -18.80 39.93
CA ALA A 680 -7.04 -17.70 40.71
C ALA A 680 -7.48 -16.53 39.81
N ILE A 681 -6.63 -16.13 38.85
CA ILE A 681 -6.93 -15.07 37.87
C ILE A 681 -8.14 -15.43 37.00
N ALA A 682 -8.22 -16.69 36.56
CA ALA A 682 -9.35 -17.17 35.75
C ALA A 682 -10.68 -17.04 36.50
N LYS A 683 -10.71 -17.44 37.77
CA LYS A 683 -11.90 -17.38 38.62
C LYS A 683 -12.33 -15.95 38.96
N GLN A 684 -11.39 -15.13 39.42
CA GLN A 684 -11.69 -13.79 39.92
C GLN A 684 -11.99 -12.80 38.80
N TYR A 685 -11.29 -12.90 37.66
CA TYR A 685 -11.35 -11.87 36.62
C TYR A 685 -11.87 -12.38 35.28
N LEU A 686 -11.26 -13.43 34.72
CA LEU A 686 -11.52 -13.81 33.32
C LEU A 686 -12.93 -14.39 33.12
N ILE A 687 -13.40 -15.23 34.04
CA ILE A 687 -14.75 -15.82 33.97
C ILE A 687 -15.82 -14.73 34.12
N PRO A 688 -15.80 -13.88 35.16
CA PRO A 688 -16.79 -12.80 35.28
C PRO A 688 -16.77 -11.82 34.10
N GLN A 689 -15.59 -11.54 33.53
CA GLN A 689 -15.47 -10.70 32.35
C GLN A 689 -16.09 -11.37 31.12
N ALA A 690 -15.75 -12.63 30.84
CA ALA A 690 -16.29 -13.37 29.69
C ALA A 690 -17.83 -13.56 29.79
N LYS A 691 -18.36 -13.74 31.01
CA LYS A 691 -19.80 -13.79 31.28
C LYS A 691 -20.48 -12.47 30.92
N ARG A 692 -19.94 -11.34 31.38
CA ARG A 692 -20.45 -9.99 31.06
C ARG A 692 -20.42 -9.72 29.56
N ASP A 693 -19.31 -10.03 28.89
CA ASP A 693 -19.13 -9.79 27.45
C ASP A 693 -20.07 -10.63 26.58
N SER A 694 -20.44 -11.83 27.05
CA SER A 694 -21.35 -12.74 26.34
C SER A 694 -22.81 -12.64 26.78
N GLY A 695 -23.12 -11.81 27.79
CA GLY A 695 -24.46 -11.67 28.35
C GLY A 695 -24.99 -12.92 29.08
N VAL A 696 -24.11 -13.74 29.62
CA VAL A 696 -24.46 -15.01 30.30
C VAL A 696 -24.47 -14.80 31.82
N GLU A 697 -25.59 -15.10 32.48
CA GLU A 697 -25.68 -15.07 33.94
C GLU A 697 -25.09 -16.32 34.62
N ASP A 698 -24.79 -16.22 35.92
CA ASP A 698 -24.28 -17.34 36.74
C ASP A 698 -25.20 -18.57 36.74
N LYS A 699 -26.49 -18.36 36.50
CA LYS A 699 -27.51 -19.43 36.41
C LYS A 699 -27.36 -20.33 35.20
N HIS A 700 -26.60 -19.92 34.18
CA HIS A 700 -26.46 -20.66 32.93
C HIS A 700 -25.16 -21.47 32.85
N ILE A 701 -24.11 -21.05 33.56
CA ILE A 701 -22.78 -21.67 33.46
C ILE A 701 -22.01 -21.69 34.78
N SER A 702 -21.52 -22.89 35.13
CA SER A 702 -20.52 -23.11 36.18
C SER A 702 -19.32 -23.87 35.59
N ILE A 703 -18.11 -23.42 35.91
CA ILE A 703 -16.86 -24.06 35.49
C ILE A 703 -16.15 -24.57 36.74
N THR A 704 -15.89 -25.87 36.78
CA THR A 704 -15.22 -26.53 37.91
C THR A 704 -13.70 -26.26 37.91
N ASP A 705 -13.09 -26.37 39.08
CA ASP A 705 -11.64 -26.18 39.27
C ASP A 705 -10.83 -27.20 38.47
N ASP A 706 -11.27 -28.44 38.46
CA ASP A 706 -10.65 -29.52 37.68
C ASP A 706 -10.69 -29.22 36.17
N ALA A 707 -11.79 -28.64 35.68
CA ALA A 707 -11.90 -28.22 34.30
C ALA A 707 -10.93 -27.07 33.99
N LEU A 708 -10.74 -26.12 34.91
CA LEU A 708 -9.76 -25.03 34.75
C LEU A 708 -8.33 -25.54 34.77
N HIS A 709 -7.99 -26.46 35.68
CA HIS A 709 -6.69 -27.12 35.69
C HIS A 709 -6.42 -27.87 34.39
N ALA A 710 -7.39 -28.65 33.91
CA ALA A 710 -7.30 -29.35 32.63
C ALA A 710 -7.15 -28.37 31.46
N LEU A 711 -7.88 -27.26 31.46
CA LEU A 711 -7.79 -26.21 30.44
C LEU A 711 -6.39 -25.59 30.40
N ILE A 712 -5.87 -25.17 31.56
CA ILE A 712 -4.53 -24.58 31.69
C ILE A 712 -3.46 -25.57 31.19
N LYS A 713 -3.54 -26.84 31.61
CA LYS A 713 -2.52 -27.85 31.28
C LYS A 713 -2.58 -28.31 29.82
N SER A 714 -3.77 -28.55 29.27
CA SER A 714 -3.95 -29.25 27.99
C SER A 714 -4.27 -28.34 26.80
N TYR A 715 -4.70 -27.09 27.04
CA TYR A 715 -5.10 -26.16 25.97
C TYR A 715 -4.30 -24.84 25.97
N CYS A 716 -3.55 -24.53 27.04
CA CYS A 716 -2.89 -23.23 27.19
C CYS A 716 -1.39 -23.34 27.54
N ARG A 717 -0.52 -23.38 26.52
CA ARG A 717 0.94 -23.28 26.68
C ARG A 717 1.42 -21.84 26.44
N GLU A 718 1.46 -21.04 27.50
CA GLU A 718 1.96 -19.65 27.48
C GLU A 718 2.40 -19.22 28.89
N SER A 719 3.18 -18.14 29.01
CA SER A 719 3.53 -17.53 30.30
C SER A 719 2.40 -16.65 30.87
N GLY A 720 1.60 -16.02 30.00
CA GLY A 720 0.47 -15.16 30.38
C GLY A 720 -0.86 -15.91 30.50
N VAL A 721 -1.97 -15.15 30.44
CA VAL A 721 -3.35 -15.67 30.47
C VAL A 721 -4.17 -15.33 29.20
N ARG A 722 -3.52 -14.90 28.11
CA ARG A 722 -4.22 -14.45 26.90
C ARG A 722 -4.92 -15.58 26.14
N ASN A 723 -4.27 -16.72 25.95
CA ASN A 723 -4.89 -17.91 25.39
C ASN A 723 -5.91 -18.50 26.37
N LEU A 724 -5.61 -18.48 27.67
CA LEU A 724 -6.57 -18.90 28.71
C LEU A 724 -7.89 -18.11 28.62
N GLN A 725 -7.81 -16.79 28.52
CA GLN A 725 -8.95 -15.91 28.29
C GLN A 725 -9.72 -16.32 27.02
N LYS A 726 -9.03 -16.51 25.89
CA LYS A 726 -9.68 -16.94 24.62
C LYS A 726 -10.42 -18.26 24.75
N GLN A 727 -9.86 -19.25 25.45
CA GLN A 727 -10.53 -20.54 25.64
C GLN A 727 -11.74 -20.40 26.57
N ILE A 728 -11.66 -19.61 27.64
CA ILE A 728 -12.79 -19.32 28.52
C ILE A 728 -13.91 -18.61 27.75
N GLU A 729 -13.59 -17.57 26.96
CA GLU A 729 -14.55 -16.89 26.10
C GLU A 729 -15.21 -17.84 25.09
N LYS A 730 -14.44 -18.79 24.52
CA LYS A 730 -14.96 -19.82 23.61
C LYS A 730 -15.92 -20.77 24.32
N ILE A 731 -15.62 -21.17 25.56
CA ILE A 731 -16.52 -21.99 26.39
C ILE A 731 -17.81 -21.23 26.65
N VAL A 732 -17.73 -20.01 27.19
CA VAL A 732 -18.91 -19.19 27.54
C VAL A 732 -19.77 -18.94 26.30
N ARG A 733 -19.16 -18.63 25.15
CA ARG A 733 -19.87 -18.43 23.88
C ARG A 733 -20.59 -19.70 23.40
N LYS A 734 -19.97 -20.87 23.54
CA LYS A 734 -20.62 -22.15 23.19
C LYS A 734 -21.77 -22.49 24.13
N VAL A 735 -21.65 -22.19 25.42
CA VAL A 735 -22.75 -22.36 26.37
C VAL A 735 -23.87 -21.39 26.05
N ALA A 736 -23.58 -20.11 25.79
CA ALA A 736 -24.56 -19.13 25.34
C ALA A 736 -25.34 -19.63 24.11
N PHE A 737 -24.64 -20.22 23.13
CA PHE A 737 -25.27 -20.82 21.96
C PHE A 737 -26.22 -21.98 22.30
N LYS A 738 -25.84 -22.88 23.22
CA LYS A 738 -26.69 -23.98 23.70
C LYS A 738 -27.94 -23.48 24.44
N VAL A 739 -27.77 -22.44 25.27
CA VAL A 739 -28.87 -21.81 26.01
C VAL A 739 -29.86 -21.14 25.05
N VAL A 740 -29.38 -20.38 24.07
CA VAL A 740 -30.25 -19.73 23.07
C VAL A 740 -31.00 -20.75 22.22
N ARG A 741 -30.38 -21.89 21.92
CA ARG A 741 -31.03 -23.02 21.23
C ARG A 741 -31.99 -23.83 22.10
N LYS A 742 -32.05 -23.56 23.42
CA LYS A 742 -32.82 -24.33 24.41
C LYS A 742 -32.41 -25.81 24.46
N GLU A 743 -31.15 -26.10 24.19
CA GLU A 743 -30.60 -27.45 24.34
C GLU A 743 -30.29 -27.76 25.82
N ALA A 744 -29.93 -26.73 26.60
CA ALA A 744 -29.73 -26.82 28.05
C ALA A 744 -29.89 -25.42 28.68
N ASP A 745 -30.60 -25.35 29.82
CA ASP A 745 -30.77 -24.10 30.59
C ASP A 745 -29.57 -23.81 31.50
N PHE A 746 -28.91 -24.86 32.01
CA PHE A 746 -27.68 -24.79 32.80
C PHE A 746 -26.66 -25.80 32.26
N THR A 747 -25.41 -25.36 32.09
CA THR A 747 -24.30 -26.24 31.70
C THR A 747 -23.18 -26.17 32.73
N GLU A 748 -22.91 -27.30 33.38
CA GLU A 748 -21.72 -27.47 34.21
C GLU A 748 -20.57 -27.99 33.35
N VAL A 749 -19.44 -27.27 33.39
CA VAL A 749 -18.23 -27.61 32.64
C VAL A 749 -17.26 -28.33 33.57
N SER A 750 -17.15 -29.64 33.38
CA SER A 750 -16.18 -30.53 34.02
C SER A 750 -15.05 -30.91 33.07
N GLY A 751 -13.97 -31.51 33.60
CA GLY A 751 -12.81 -31.93 32.80
C GLY A 751 -13.14 -32.93 31.67
N THR A 752 -14.18 -33.75 31.84
CA THR A 752 -14.65 -34.71 30.82
C THR A 752 -15.45 -34.04 29.71
N ASN A 753 -16.28 -33.05 30.04
CA ASN A 753 -17.12 -32.33 29.09
C ASN A 753 -16.34 -31.24 28.32
N LEU A 754 -15.12 -30.94 28.77
CA LEU A 754 -14.26 -29.91 28.18
C LEU A 754 -13.92 -30.22 26.70
N SER A 755 -13.74 -31.49 26.34
CA SER A 755 -13.43 -31.90 24.97
C SER A 755 -14.56 -31.64 23.99
N ASP A 756 -15.81 -31.71 24.43
CA ASP A 756 -16.98 -31.49 23.59
C ASP A 756 -17.13 -30.00 23.24
N LEU A 757 -16.74 -29.13 24.17
CA LEU A 757 -16.75 -27.69 24.00
C LEU A 757 -15.51 -27.20 23.25
N LEU A 758 -14.30 -27.60 23.63
CA LEU A 758 -13.08 -27.03 23.05
C LEU A 758 -12.55 -27.83 21.85
N GLY A 759 -12.89 -29.12 21.75
CA GLY A 759 -12.27 -30.09 20.87
C GLY A 759 -11.21 -30.92 21.59
N LYS A 760 -10.48 -31.74 20.84
CA LYS A 760 -9.38 -32.56 21.38
C LYS A 760 -8.31 -31.68 22.06
N PRO A 761 -7.67 -32.16 23.14
CA PRO A 761 -6.52 -31.50 23.76
C PRO A 761 -5.45 -31.14 22.74
N ILE A 762 -4.93 -29.91 22.81
CA ILE A 762 -3.86 -29.43 21.93
C ILE A 762 -2.50 -29.94 22.42
N PHE A 763 -2.34 -30.04 23.74
CA PHE A 763 -1.12 -30.48 24.42
C PHE A 763 -1.43 -31.72 25.27
N THR A 764 -0.71 -32.81 25.01
CA THR A 764 -0.95 -34.11 25.64
C THR A 764 0.02 -34.42 26.78
N GLN A 765 1.27 -33.96 26.75
CA GLN A 765 2.25 -34.00 27.87
C GLN A 765 3.56 -33.27 27.51
N ASP A 766 4.23 -32.65 28.50
CA ASP A 766 5.58 -32.05 28.34
C ASP A 766 6.71 -33.09 28.43
N ARG A 767 6.42 -34.29 28.96
CA ARG A 767 7.42 -35.36 29.18
C ARG A 767 7.48 -36.29 27.97
N MET A 768 8.64 -36.32 27.31
CA MET A 768 8.86 -37.20 26.14
C MET A 768 9.17 -38.65 26.54
N TYR A 769 9.87 -38.85 27.66
CA TYR A 769 10.30 -40.15 28.16
C TYR A 769 9.81 -40.37 29.60
N GLU A 770 9.10 -41.47 29.88
CA GLU A 770 8.78 -41.84 31.27
C GLU A 770 10.04 -42.22 32.05
N SER A 771 10.98 -42.93 31.43
CA SER A 771 12.31 -43.21 31.97
C SER A 771 13.36 -42.86 30.93
N THR A 772 14.41 -42.13 31.32
CA THR A 772 15.47 -41.71 30.40
C THR A 772 16.45 -42.87 30.14
N PRO A 773 16.61 -43.33 28.88
CA PRO A 773 17.61 -44.34 28.53
C PRO A 773 19.04 -43.78 28.59
N PRO A 774 20.08 -44.63 28.55
CA PRO A 774 21.46 -44.18 28.46
C PRO A 774 21.68 -43.24 27.26
N GLY A 775 22.37 -42.13 27.48
CA GLY A 775 22.61 -41.10 26.47
C GLY A 775 21.50 -40.07 26.31
N VAL A 776 20.42 -40.13 27.09
CA VAL A 776 19.32 -39.15 27.08
C VAL A 776 19.22 -38.46 28.44
N VAL A 777 19.25 -37.13 28.45
CA VAL A 777 19.21 -36.33 29.68
C VAL A 777 18.23 -35.17 29.54
N MET A 778 17.49 -34.88 30.60
CA MET A 778 16.59 -33.74 30.65
C MET A 778 17.34 -32.44 31.00
N GLY A 779 17.29 -31.47 30.11
CA GLY A 779 17.81 -30.11 30.29
C GLY A 779 16.69 -29.09 30.42
N LEU A 780 16.99 -27.95 31.04
CA LEU A 780 16.05 -26.83 31.13
C LEU A 780 16.50 -25.71 30.19
N ALA A 781 15.59 -25.28 29.34
CA ALA A 781 15.80 -24.18 28.41
C ALA A 781 14.88 -23.00 28.73
N TRP A 782 15.36 -21.83 28.37
CA TRP A 782 14.57 -20.61 28.37
C TRP A 782 14.20 -20.26 26.93
N THR A 783 12.91 -20.10 26.66
CA THR A 783 12.39 -19.73 25.34
C THR A 783 11.54 -18.47 25.47
N ALA A 784 11.23 -17.83 24.34
CA ALA A 784 10.31 -16.68 24.31
C ALA A 784 8.90 -16.99 24.87
N MET A 785 8.49 -18.27 24.86
CA MET A 785 7.22 -18.73 25.42
C MET A 785 7.32 -19.12 26.91
N GLY A 786 8.46 -18.88 27.55
CA GLY A 786 8.78 -19.26 28.92
C GLY A 786 9.75 -20.44 29.01
N GLY A 787 9.85 -21.03 30.21
CA GLY A 787 10.72 -22.18 30.45
C GLY A 787 10.17 -23.46 29.80
N SER A 788 11.08 -24.24 29.20
CA SER A 788 10.78 -25.54 28.59
C SER A 788 11.74 -26.61 29.10
N ALA A 789 11.23 -27.83 29.31
CA ALA A 789 12.06 -29.00 29.52
C ALA A 789 12.41 -29.59 28.15
N LEU A 790 13.70 -29.79 27.89
CA LEU A 790 14.21 -30.39 26.66
C LEU A 790 14.92 -31.70 26.99
N TYR A 791 14.95 -32.61 26.03
CA TYR A 791 15.75 -33.83 26.13
C TYR A 791 16.95 -33.68 25.20
N ILE A 792 18.16 -33.91 25.71
CA ILE A 792 19.36 -33.99 24.88
C ILE A 792 19.62 -35.46 24.65
N GLU A 793 19.58 -35.86 23.39
CA GLU A 793 19.77 -37.24 22.95
C GLU A 793 21.16 -37.38 22.35
N THR A 794 21.88 -38.42 22.76
CA THR A 794 23.16 -38.79 22.18
C THR A 794 23.11 -40.24 21.77
N ALA A 795 23.52 -40.51 20.53
CA ALA A 795 23.53 -41.85 19.96
C ALA A 795 24.86 -42.13 19.26
N LYS A 796 25.30 -43.38 19.31
CA LYS A 796 26.45 -43.84 18.53
C LYS A 796 26.04 -44.00 17.07
N ARG A 797 26.68 -43.26 16.16
CA ARG A 797 26.51 -43.44 14.72
C ARG A 797 27.34 -44.64 14.26
N LYS A 798 26.70 -45.61 13.63
CA LYS A 798 27.41 -46.70 12.93
C LYS A 798 27.82 -46.19 11.55
N LEU A 799 29.11 -46.21 11.24
CA LEU A 799 29.56 -46.14 9.85
C LEU A 799 29.16 -47.46 9.17
N LEU A 800 28.45 -47.37 8.04
CA LEU A 800 28.33 -48.49 7.11
C LEU A 800 29.74 -48.73 6.56
N GLN A 801 30.40 -49.79 6.99
CA GLN A 801 31.64 -50.22 6.33
C GLN A 801 31.29 -50.67 4.89
N PRO A 802 32.06 -50.27 3.86
CA PRO A 802 32.16 -51.10 2.67
C PRO A 802 32.74 -52.45 3.14
N MET A 803 32.07 -53.56 2.84
CA MET A 803 32.67 -54.88 2.97
C MET A 803 33.77 -54.99 1.91
N ASP A 804 35.01 -54.73 2.29
CA ASP A 804 36.16 -55.17 1.49
C ASP A 804 36.41 -56.66 1.79
N THR A 805 36.36 -57.48 0.75
CA THR A 805 36.44 -58.95 0.77
C THR A 805 37.83 -59.51 1.04
N ASN A 806 38.66 -58.84 1.84
CA ASN A 806 39.96 -59.35 2.28
C ASN A 806 40.09 -59.11 3.79
N GLY A 807 40.15 -60.20 4.55
CA GLY A 807 40.06 -60.25 6.00
C GLY A 807 41.26 -59.70 6.78
N ASP A 808 41.71 -58.48 6.48
CA ASP A 808 42.68 -57.74 7.30
C ASP A 808 41.99 -56.57 8.01
N SER A 809 41.43 -56.84 9.19
CA SER A 809 40.84 -55.82 10.06
C SER A 809 41.92 -55.11 10.87
N LYS A 810 42.63 -54.16 10.25
CA LYS A 810 43.41 -53.14 10.96
C LYS A 810 43.12 -51.75 10.39
N GLN A 811 41.93 -51.23 10.72
CA GLN A 811 41.70 -49.78 10.66
C GLN A 811 42.29 -49.15 11.91
N ALA A 812 43.17 -48.16 11.73
CA ALA A 812 43.59 -47.27 12.81
C ALA A 812 42.33 -46.68 13.50
N PRO A 813 42.34 -46.47 14.82
CA PRO A 813 41.24 -45.77 15.48
C PRO A 813 41.13 -44.38 14.86
N GLY A 814 40.11 -44.16 14.03
CA GLY A 814 39.82 -42.84 13.50
C GLY A 814 39.43 -41.92 14.65
N ASP A 815 39.79 -40.64 14.55
CA ASP A 815 39.34 -39.62 15.50
C ASP A 815 37.80 -39.54 15.45
N GLY A 816 37.16 -39.68 16.61
CA GLY A 816 35.71 -39.70 16.74
C GLY A 816 35.09 -38.36 16.33
N SER A 817 34.06 -38.40 15.47
CA SER A 817 33.35 -37.20 15.02
C SER A 817 32.11 -36.89 15.85
N LEU A 818 31.75 -35.60 15.96
CA LEU A 818 30.50 -35.14 16.56
C LEU A 818 29.59 -34.51 15.51
N GLU A 819 28.41 -35.09 15.30
CA GLU A 819 27.35 -34.52 14.47
C GLU A 819 26.27 -33.89 15.35
N LEU A 820 25.83 -32.69 14.98
CA LEU A 820 24.90 -31.87 15.76
C LEU A 820 23.63 -31.61 14.93
N THR A 821 22.46 -31.97 15.45
CA THR A 821 21.15 -31.69 14.82
C THR A 821 20.15 -31.09 15.80
N GLY A 822 19.12 -30.43 15.28
CA GLY A 822 18.08 -29.75 16.09
C GLY A 822 18.01 -28.23 15.94
N HIS A 823 18.45 -27.68 14.80
CA HIS A 823 18.51 -26.24 14.54
C HIS A 823 19.22 -25.45 15.66
N LEU A 824 20.42 -25.93 16.03
CA LEU A 824 21.29 -25.29 17.01
C LEU A 824 21.95 -24.05 16.41
N GLY A 825 21.98 -22.95 17.16
CA GLY A 825 22.74 -21.75 16.82
C GLY A 825 24.25 -21.93 17.04
N ASP A 826 25.03 -20.90 16.74
CA ASP A 826 26.49 -21.01 16.73
C ASP A 826 27.09 -21.09 18.14
N VAL A 827 26.50 -20.40 19.13
CA VAL A 827 26.92 -20.48 20.53
C VAL A 827 26.66 -21.88 21.09
N MET A 828 25.52 -22.48 20.72
CA MET A 828 25.20 -23.84 21.15
C MET A 828 26.11 -24.90 20.50
N LYS A 829 26.50 -24.73 19.23
CA LYS A 829 27.50 -25.62 18.59
C LYS A 829 28.86 -25.54 19.26
N GLU A 830 29.28 -24.34 19.65
CA GLU A 830 30.51 -24.14 20.41
C GLU A 830 30.42 -24.79 21.79
N SER A 831 29.32 -24.57 22.52
CA SER A 831 29.05 -25.21 23.81
C SER A 831 29.09 -26.74 23.72
N ALA A 832 28.55 -27.33 22.65
CA ALA A 832 28.60 -28.78 22.43
C ALA A 832 30.03 -29.31 22.22
N ARG A 833 30.89 -28.56 21.52
CA ARG A 833 32.31 -28.91 21.34
C ARG A 833 33.08 -28.82 22.64
N ILE A 834 32.88 -27.75 23.41
CA ILE A 834 33.48 -27.59 24.75
C ILE A 834 33.05 -28.75 25.66
N SER A 835 31.76 -29.07 25.65
CA SER A 835 31.19 -30.16 26.43
C SER A 835 31.80 -31.52 26.05
N LEU A 836 32.05 -31.78 24.77
CA LEU A 836 32.74 -33.00 24.33
C LEU A 836 34.18 -33.05 24.87
N THR A 837 34.92 -31.94 24.81
CA THR A 837 36.29 -31.87 25.37
C THR A 837 36.29 -32.13 26.86
N VAL A 838 35.36 -31.52 27.61
CA VAL A 838 35.21 -31.76 29.05
C VAL A 838 34.85 -33.21 29.33
N ALA A 839 33.91 -33.80 28.58
CA ALA A 839 33.51 -35.20 28.75
C ALA A 839 34.68 -36.17 28.49
N ARG A 840 35.49 -35.94 27.46
CA ARG A 840 36.70 -36.72 27.15
C ARG A 840 37.73 -36.66 28.29
N ASN A 841 38.04 -35.45 28.77
CA ASN A 841 38.99 -35.27 29.87
C ASN A 841 38.47 -35.91 31.16
N PHE A 842 37.18 -35.80 31.43
CA PHE A 842 36.56 -36.32 32.66
C PHE A 842 36.46 -37.84 32.67
N ILE A 843 36.06 -38.49 31.57
CA ILE A 843 36.01 -39.96 31.49
C ILE A 843 37.41 -40.57 31.58
N SER A 844 38.43 -39.93 31.00
CA SER A 844 39.83 -40.38 31.09
C SER A 844 40.35 -40.40 32.54
N GLN A 845 39.86 -39.49 33.39
CA GLN A 845 40.22 -39.45 34.82
C GLN A 845 39.51 -40.53 35.64
N ILE A 846 38.25 -40.85 35.33
CA ILE A 846 37.41 -41.77 36.12
C ILE A 846 37.57 -43.23 35.65
N GLU A 847 37.53 -43.45 34.34
CA GLU A 847 37.66 -44.76 33.69
C GLU A 847 38.69 -44.67 32.56
N PRO A 848 40.00 -44.75 32.86
CA PRO A 848 41.07 -44.62 31.86
C PRO A 848 41.02 -45.68 30.75
N SER A 849 40.34 -46.80 30.98
CA SER A 849 40.15 -47.88 29.99
C SER A 849 39.05 -47.57 28.95
N ASN A 850 38.23 -46.55 29.18
CA ASN A 850 37.06 -46.26 28.36
C ASN A 850 37.37 -45.23 27.26
N ASN A 851 37.83 -45.72 26.10
CA ASN A 851 38.16 -44.88 24.93
C ASN A 851 36.96 -44.64 24.00
N PHE A 852 35.73 -44.76 24.51
CA PHE A 852 34.52 -44.66 23.70
C PHE A 852 34.37 -43.28 23.05
N LEU A 853 34.53 -42.19 23.82
CA LEU A 853 34.35 -40.82 23.31
C LEU A 853 35.47 -40.34 22.36
N GLU A 854 36.61 -41.04 22.34
CA GLU A 854 37.74 -40.75 21.46
C GLU A 854 37.59 -41.43 20.10
N SER A 855 37.12 -42.68 20.07
CA SER A 855 37.09 -43.52 18.87
C SER A 855 35.73 -43.58 18.17
N SER A 856 34.65 -43.17 18.82
CA SER A 856 33.30 -43.32 18.28
C SER A 856 32.78 -42.06 17.59
N HIS A 857 31.98 -42.27 16.53
CA HIS A 857 31.19 -41.22 15.90
C HIS A 857 29.88 -41.05 16.69
N ILE A 858 29.65 -39.85 17.20
CA ILE A 858 28.52 -39.52 18.07
C ILE A 858 27.61 -38.54 17.35
N HIS A 859 26.31 -38.79 17.44
CA HIS A 859 25.27 -37.88 17.00
C HIS A 859 24.57 -37.32 18.24
N LEU A 860 24.66 -36.01 18.43
CA LEU A 860 23.88 -35.28 19.43
C LEU A 860 22.69 -34.62 18.75
N HIS A 861 21.50 -34.95 19.23
CA HIS A 861 20.24 -34.39 18.79
C HIS A 861 19.56 -33.63 19.93
N VAL A 862 19.07 -32.44 19.62
CA VAL A 862 18.12 -31.72 20.48
C VAL A 862 16.77 -31.69 19.74
N PRO A 863 15.74 -32.41 20.20
CA PRO A 863 14.41 -32.45 19.59
C PRO A 863 13.74 -31.08 19.51
N GLU A 864 12.61 -30.96 18.79
CA GLU A 864 11.90 -29.70 18.46
C GLU A 864 12.69 -28.76 17.53
N GLY A 865 13.04 -29.26 16.34
CA GLY A 865 13.82 -28.48 15.36
C GLY A 865 13.18 -27.15 14.93
N ALA A 866 11.86 -26.97 14.99
CA ALA A 866 11.20 -25.77 14.48
C ALA A 866 11.55 -24.46 15.22
N THR A 867 12.03 -24.53 16.46
CA THR A 867 12.44 -23.36 17.24
C THR A 867 13.98 -23.33 17.35
N PRO A 868 14.64 -22.23 16.95
CA PRO A 868 16.09 -22.12 17.07
C PRO A 868 16.51 -22.18 18.55
N LYS A 869 17.55 -22.96 18.84
CA LYS A 869 18.07 -23.17 20.19
C LYS A 869 19.49 -22.65 20.26
N ASP A 870 19.66 -21.48 20.85
CA ASP A 870 20.96 -20.83 20.94
C ASP A 870 21.20 -20.32 22.37
N GLY A 871 22.25 -20.85 23.01
CA GLY A 871 22.61 -20.51 24.38
C GLY A 871 23.49 -21.59 25.03
N PRO A 872 24.52 -21.20 25.81
CA PRO A 872 25.50 -22.14 26.36
C PRO A 872 24.99 -22.90 27.60
N SER A 873 23.79 -22.58 28.10
CA SER A 873 23.22 -23.09 29.36
C SER A 873 22.88 -24.58 29.40
N ALA A 874 23.08 -25.29 28.29
CA ALA A 874 22.91 -26.74 28.18
C ALA A 874 24.22 -27.53 28.31
N GLY A 875 25.36 -26.85 28.51
CA GLY A 875 26.67 -27.50 28.54
C GLY A 875 26.75 -28.66 29.52
N VAL A 876 26.33 -28.46 30.77
CA VAL A 876 26.31 -29.52 31.80
C VAL A 876 25.43 -30.71 31.38
N THR A 877 24.27 -30.43 30.77
CA THR A 877 23.35 -31.46 30.26
C THR A 877 23.99 -32.28 29.14
N ILE A 878 24.72 -31.64 28.23
CA ILE A 878 25.42 -32.30 27.12
C ILE A 878 26.54 -33.20 27.63
N VAL A 879 27.38 -32.72 28.55
CA VAL A 879 28.46 -33.53 29.15
C VAL A 879 27.86 -34.78 29.80
N THR A 880 26.75 -34.62 30.53
CA THR A 880 26.07 -35.74 31.20
C THR A 880 25.51 -36.77 30.22
N ALA A 881 24.89 -36.31 29.13
CA ALA A 881 24.39 -37.21 28.08
C ALA A 881 25.53 -38.01 27.43
N LEU A 882 26.64 -37.35 27.10
CA LEU A 882 27.82 -38.01 26.54
C LEU A 882 28.43 -39.04 27.48
N LEU A 883 28.56 -38.73 28.78
CA LEU A 883 29.07 -39.68 29.77
C LEU A 883 28.12 -40.85 30.00
N SER A 884 26.80 -40.59 30.04
CA SER A 884 25.79 -41.65 30.15
C SER A 884 25.86 -42.62 28.96
N LEU A 885 26.04 -42.10 27.75
CA LEU A 885 26.23 -42.91 26.54
C LEU A 885 27.55 -43.71 26.60
N ALA A 886 28.64 -43.09 27.02
CA ALA A 886 29.97 -43.72 27.10
C ALA A 886 30.04 -44.84 28.15
N ARG A 887 29.31 -44.71 29.26
CA ARG A 887 29.20 -45.73 30.31
C ARG A 887 28.13 -46.79 30.00
N GLY A 888 27.22 -46.51 29.07
CA GLY A 888 26.03 -47.34 28.84
C GLY A 888 25.08 -47.38 30.05
N GLN A 889 25.19 -46.42 30.97
CA GLN A 889 24.44 -46.37 32.23
C GLN A 889 23.42 -45.23 32.20
N PRO A 890 22.14 -45.47 32.53
CA PRO A 890 21.14 -44.42 32.60
C PRO A 890 21.39 -43.52 33.82
N ILE A 891 20.99 -42.26 33.72
CA ILE A 891 21.09 -41.29 34.81
C ILE A 891 20.00 -41.50 35.88
N ARG A 892 20.16 -40.86 37.05
CA ARG A 892 19.09 -40.72 38.05
C ARG A 892 17.82 -40.16 37.39
N GLN A 893 16.70 -40.87 37.59
CA GLN A 893 15.41 -40.50 37.00
C GLN A 893 14.82 -39.25 37.66
N ASN A 894 13.97 -38.51 36.93
CA ASN A 894 13.32 -37.27 37.39
C ASN A 894 14.31 -36.16 37.81
N VAL A 895 15.49 -36.11 37.16
CA VAL A 895 16.48 -35.04 37.32
C VAL A 895 16.47 -34.13 36.11
N ALA A 896 16.42 -32.82 36.34
CA ALA A 896 16.67 -31.81 35.31
C ALA A 896 17.85 -30.92 35.70
N MET A 897 18.62 -30.46 34.72
CA MET A 897 19.82 -29.64 34.98
C MET A 897 19.96 -28.50 33.97
N THR A 898 20.61 -27.42 34.40
CA THR A 898 21.03 -26.31 33.55
C THR A 898 22.35 -25.75 34.08
N GLY A 899 23.20 -25.29 33.18
CA GLY A 899 24.51 -24.76 33.54
C GLY A 899 25.39 -24.68 32.30
N GLU A 900 26.10 -23.56 32.18
CA GLU A 900 27.20 -23.46 31.22
C GLU A 900 28.43 -24.17 31.79
N VAL A 901 29.23 -24.80 30.93
CA VAL A 901 30.44 -25.53 31.33
C VAL A 901 31.66 -24.92 30.66
N SER A 902 32.69 -24.63 31.47
CA SER A 902 34.00 -24.21 30.98
C SER A 902 34.87 -25.43 30.61
N LEU A 903 35.92 -25.24 29.82
CA LEU A 903 36.90 -26.30 29.48
C LEU A 903 37.53 -26.98 30.71
N MET A 904 37.64 -26.27 31.83
CA MET A 904 38.15 -26.81 33.10
C MET A 904 37.07 -27.53 33.94
N GLY A 905 35.85 -27.65 33.43
CA GLY A 905 34.73 -28.29 34.13
C GLY A 905 34.05 -27.41 35.19
N LYS A 906 34.36 -26.10 35.27
CA LYS A 906 33.62 -25.17 36.13
C LYS A 906 32.20 -24.96 35.58
N VAL A 907 31.21 -24.96 36.46
CA VAL A 907 29.81 -24.65 36.13
C VAL A 907 29.58 -23.15 36.31
N LEU A 908 29.15 -22.47 35.25
CA LEU A 908 28.92 -21.02 35.22
C LEU A 908 27.42 -20.69 35.38
N PRO A 909 27.09 -19.52 35.96
CA PRO A 909 25.71 -19.11 36.18
C PRO A 909 24.94 -18.95 34.86
N VAL A 910 23.63 -19.16 34.94
CA VAL A 910 22.71 -19.04 33.81
C VAL A 910 21.52 -18.16 34.16
N GLY A 911 20.94 -17.50 33.16
CA GLY A 911 19.71 -16.72 33.33
C GLY A 911 18.44 -17.58 33.34
N GLY A 912 17.32 -16.94 33.72
CA GLY A 912 15.97 -17.50 33.63
C GLY A 912 15.67 -18.61 34.65
N ILE A 913 16.21 -18.52 35.87
CA ILE A 913 16.05 -19.56 36.91
C ILE A 913 14.58 -19.73 37.32
N LYS A 914 13.82 -18.64 37.41
CA LYS A 914 12.38 -18.66 37.69
C LYS A 914 11.60 -19.46 36.64
N GLU A 915 11.81 -19.18 35.37
CA GLU A 915 11.11 -19.86 34.28
C GLU A 915 11.52 -21.33 34.17
N LYS A 916 12.82 -21.62 34.34
CA LYS A 916 13.37 -22.98 34.28
C LYS A 916 12.86 -23.86 35.42
N THR A 917 12.78 -23.33 36.64
CA THR A 917 12.22 -24.05 37.80
C THR A 917 10.73 -24.34 37.63
N ILE A 918 9.95 -23.37 37.14
CA ILE A 918 8.54 -23.58 36.79
C ILE A 918 8.38 -24.68 35.73
N ALA A 919 9.24 -24.70 34.71
CA ALA A 919 9.23 -25.73 33.68
C ALA A 919 9.55 -27.12 34.24
N ALA A 920 10.56 -27.22 35.11
CA ALA A 920 10.91 -28.46 35.80
C ALA A 920 9.72 -29.00 36.60
N LYS A 921 9.10 -28.15 37.42
CA LYS A 921 7.94 -28.53 38.23
C LYS A 921 6.76 -28.99 37.38
N ARG A 922 6.47 -28.28 36.28
CA ARG A 922 5.42 -28.63 35.32
C ARG A 922 5.65 -29.97 34.64
N SER A 923 6.91 -30.31 34.35
CA SER A 923 7.32 -31.61 33.79
C SER A 923 7.35 -32.74 34.83
N GLY A 924 7.01 -32.46 36.10
CA GLY A 924 7.00 -33.45 37.18
C GLY A 924 8.40 -33.87 37.62
N VAL A 925 9.39 -32.99 37.45
CA VAL A 925 10.76 -33.21 37.92
C VAL A 925 10.80 -33.07 39.44
N THR A 926 11.47 -34.01 40.11
CA THR A 926 11.61 -34.00 41.58
C THR A 926 12.94 -33.42 42.03
N CYS A 927 13.98 -33.49 41.20
CA CYS A 927 15.32 -33.03 41.50
C CYS A 927 15.85 -32.08 40.42
N ILE A 928 16.34 -30.90 40.81
CA ILE A 928 16.93 -29.91 39.91
C ILE A 928 18.39 -29.64 40.30
N ILE A 929 19.26 -29.51 39.30
CA ILE A 929 20.66 -29.13 39.47
C ILE A 929 20.87 -27.74 38.86
N LEU A 930 21.33 -26.80 39.69
CA LEU A 930 21.59 -25.40 39.33
C LEU A 930 23.05 -25.02 39.63
N PRO A 931 23.61 -24.00 38.95
CA PRO A 931 24.93 -23.46 39.31
C PRO A 931 24.92 -22.83 40.72
N GLU A 932 26.03 -22.95 41.46
CA GLU A 932 26.17 -22.37 42.82
C GLU A 932 25.92 -20.86 42.84
N GLU A 933 26.38 -20.13 41.83
CA GLU A 933 26.22 -18.68 41.74
C GLU A 933 24.75 -18.23 41.55
N ASN A 934 23.85 -19.13 41.11
CA ASN A 934 22.42 -18.87 40.95
C ASN A 934 21.61 -19.15 42.24
N LYS A 935 22.26 -19.50 43.35
CA LYS A 935 21.58 -19.76 44.64
C LYS A 935 20.76 -18.57 45.13
N LYS A 936 21.28 -17.36 44.95
CA LYS A 936 20.59 -16.09 45.26
C LYS A 936 19.27 -15.95 44.48
N ASP A 937 19.29 -16.27 43.18
CA ASP A 937 18.13 -16.11 42.30
C ASP A 937 17.05 -17.16 42.63
N PHE A 938 17.47 -18.33 43.15
CA PHE A 938 16.55 -19.38 43.60
C PHE A 938 15.91 -19.06 44.95
N THR A 939 16.64 -18.45 45.89
CA THR A 939 16.10 -18.09 47.21
C THR A 939 15.03 -17.01 47.15
N ASP A 940 15.08 -16.17 46.12
CA ASP A 940 14.09 -15.11 45.88
C ASP A 940 12.77 -15.66 45.30
N LEU A 941 12.72 -16.95 44.94
CA LEU A 941 11.51 -17.56 44.40
C LEU A 941 10.45 -17.81 45.47
N PRO A 942 9.16 -17.61 45.14
CA PRO A 942 8.06 -17.95 46.04
C PRO A 942 8.07 -19.41 46.48
N LYS A 943 7.66 -19.66 47.73
CA LYS A 943 7.68 -20.99 48.36
C LYS A 943 6.92 -22.05 47.57
N PHE A 944 5.79 -21.70 46.95
CA PHE A 944 4.99 -22.64 46.17
C PHE A 944 5.71 -23.18 44.91
N ILE A 945 6.73 -22.47 44.39
CA ILE A 945 7.56 -22.94 43.27
C ILE A 945 8.64 -23.92 43.76
N THR A 946 9.20 -23.64 44.93
CA THR A 946 10.33 -24.41 45.51
C THR A 946 9.87 -25.62 46.31
N GLU A 947 8.62 -25.63 46.78
CA GLU A 947 8.05 -26.71 47.57
C GLU A 947 7.96 -28.02 46.76
N GLY A 948 8.43 -29.13 47.34
CA GLY A 948 8.46 -30.44 46.69
C GLY A 948 9.44 -30.55 45.52
N LEU A 949 10.51 -29.73 45.49
CA LEU A 949 11.63 -29.85 44.57
C LEU A 949 12.95 -29.97 45.37
N GLU A 950 13.68 -31.06 45.17
CA GLU A 950 15.04 -31.26 45.69
C GLU A 950 16.01 -30.44 44.81
N VAL A 951 16.76 -29.50 45.40
CA VAL A 951 17.64 -28.60 44.66
C VAL A 951 19.09 -28.83 45.08
N HIS A 952 19.95 -29.11 44.10
CA HIS A 952 21.38 -29.21 44.28
C HIS A 952 22.09 -28.08 43.56
N PHE A 953 23.04 -27.45 44.25
CA PHE A 953 23.88 -26.41 43.69
C PHE A 953 25.26 -26.97 43.37
N ALA A 954 25.73 -26.73 42.14
CA ALA A 954 26.98 -27.28 41.63
C ALA A 954 27.95 -26.16 41.25
N SER A 955 29.21 -26.28 41.70
CA SER A 955 30.30 -25.37 41.36
C SER A 955 31.15 -25.91 40.21
N THR A 956 31.32 -27.23 40.18
CA THR A 956 32.14 -27.97 39.23
C THR A 956 31.34 -29.15 38.71
N TYR A 957 31.65 -29.61 37.50
CA TYR A 957 30.97 -30.74 36.88
C TYR A 957 31.08 -32.04 37.71
N ALA A 958 32.13 -32.18 38.52
CA ALA A 958 32.26 -33.29 39.47
C ALA A 958 31.10 -33.37 40.49
N ASP A 959 30.56 -32.23 40.91
CA ASP A 959 29.41 -32.16 41.82
C ASP A 959 28.17 -32.75 41.13
N VAL A 960 27.94 -32.34 39.87
CA VAL A 960 26.84 -32.84 39.02
C VAL A 960 26.97 -34.35 38.83
N TYR A 961 28.16 -34.85 38.51
CA TYR A 961 28.41 -36.26 38.29
C TYR A 961 28.00 -37.13 39.49
N ARG A 962 28.38 -36.73 40.72
CA ARG A 962 28.04 -37.44 41.96
C ARG A 962 26.53 -37.52 42.22
N ILE A 963 25.79 -36.47 41.87
CA ILE A 963 24.34 -36.41 42.05
C ILE A 963 23.60 -37.28 41.02
N VAL A 964 24.11 -37.29 39.79
CA VAL A 964 23.43 -37.91 38.63
C VAL A 964 23.75 -39.41 38.51
N PHE A 965 24.97 -39.82 38.87
CA PHE A 965 25.41 -41.21 38.91
C PHE A 965 25.64 -41.62 40.38
N PRO A 966 24.59 -42.03 41.11
CA PRO A 966 24.77 -42.52 42.47
C PRO A 966 25.70 -43.75 42.47
N GLU A 967 26.63 -43.80 43.43
CA GLU A 967 27.42 -45.00 43.70
C GLU A 967 26.45 -46.12 44.11
N SER A 968 26.61 -47.29 43.47
CA SER A 968 25.78 -48.47 43.72
C SER A 968 26.05 -49.04 45.11
#